data_AF-A0A9X3K7I2-F1
#
_entry.id   AF-A0A9X3K7I2-F1
#
_cell.length_a   1.000
_cell.length_b   1.000
_cell.length_c   1.000
_cell.angle_alpha   90.00
_cell.angle_beta   90.00
_cell.angle_gamma   90.00
#
_symmetry.space_group_name_H-M   'P 1'
#
loop_
_entity.id
_entity.type
_entity.pdbx_description
1 polymer ?
#
loop_
_entity_poly.entity_id
_entity_poly.type
_entity_poly.pdbx_seq_one_letter_code
_entity_poly.pdbx_strand_id
1 'polypeptide(L)'
;METRDNTSNELSGKENSFILVENQSTTHANLMEGNSNPFVGLRAFDPNESQLFFGREEHVSDVRAKLESNHFVAVVGTSGTGKSSLIRAGVLPSIASENENDESPNWHIVSMKPGNDPLGNLSKSVSGKFQSLDEDKTLTLIKRSSLGLVQAMRGIMESNERLLILVDQFEEVFRFTTDASEDAMQVYNHFVQTLVDTMRQRDIPIYLILTLRSDFLGDCVRFAGLPEAINDGHYLVPRMREEQIKRVITGPIALAEGRISPRVVQKVVQEMGNDSDRLPILQHALMRTYDVWQSAGVTGEPIDVKHLDQTGGINQALSTHADEAFNELSQDQQKLAAKIFKALTVKAEGSRGVRRPMSLSQLIEVTEASSDHILSALNPFRKSGRSFVSPGETAEVNDSTIFDISHESLMRGWKRLKNWTEEEMDSAALYVRISEAAALHKEGAAALWRDPELQLAEDWKARQKPNDAWGSLYHSGYSDAMSFLEKSHDRQAAEVAAKKRRSLLVRAAVLVFVVVVTSLSAWALYQSNIATEKSLEAQAKSEEALNEKARAETEKERAVEASQLAEEAQLTAEEEAARAERQAKIAAEQESLASEERNKAELAAALAMTEREKALQQKELADLKTVEALTEKQKADSARDEAYRLRMIALSENVAYQSAQITADPELAALLAIESFKLARENGGDPNNPSLYASAQRALENIDRSYSPIKKQLNTSVVAMSVAGSKAAVIDKEGSFTTFNVNNDYTTIVSETKLKAGEELNSAVFLSANLSYAIGLQNLNIKTSEGTVLSGHEGFLRGAAKTADGAQLITGGRDGLIKVWDGNSEVYSNDLGSRVRDLTRLGNKDEFLIALESGKTLKFKLNDKRKMDFSSRSGVRAETLSSSTSGNRIAIGYSDGIVELLSKSGGQIAQIPHVGSIKFLELIEGDDLLIVGTSAKAVFIYQLSNPTALPIEVRDNRPIEAVAFCPVKKAIIIATSDRKLKEYPVRNQDWINQLESLVSRQLTAAERETFIEKE
;
A
#
# COMPACT_ATOMS: atom_id res chain seq x y z
N MET A 1 10.22 0.77 80.74
CA MET A 1 10.09 -0.64 81.14
C MET A 1 8.73 -1.11 80.60
N GLU A 2 8.74 -2.26 79.95
CA GLU A 2 7.79 -2.83 78.97
C GLU A 2 6.29 -2.75 79.25
N THR A 3 5.52 -2.58 78.16
CA THR A 3 4.28 -3.32 77.76
C THR A 3 3.95 -2.93 76.29
N ARG A 4 4.03 -3.85 75.32
CA ARG A 4 2.91 -4.63 74.69
C ARG A 4 1.81 -3.79 74.01
N ASP A 5 1.66 -3.88 72.68
CA ASP A 5 0.66 -4.75 71.99
C ASP A 5 0.46 -4.43 70.49
N ASN A 6 0.23 -5.50 69.70
CA ASN A 6 -0.64 -5.64 68.51
C ASN A 6 -0.34 -4.82 67.22
N THR A 7 -0.50 -5.32 65.97
CA THR A 7 -1.31 -6.41 65.42
C THR A 7 -0.92 -6.71 63.94
N SER A 8 -1.28 -7.93 63.50
CA SER A 8 -1.69 -8.36 62.14
C SER A 8 -0.69 -8.42 60.97
N ASN A 9 -0.36 -9.65 60.57
CA ASN A 9 0.29 -10.02 59.31
C ASN A 9 -0.72 -10.80 58.44
N GLU A 10 -0.99 -10.32 57.22
CA GLU A 10 -1.70 -11.03 56.15
C GLU A 10 -0.73 -11.40 55.01
N LEU A 11 -0.68 -12.71 54.75
CA LEU A 11 -0.58 -13.44 53.48
C LEU A 11 0.27 -12.87 52.32
N SER A 12 1.33 -13.63 52.03
CA SER A 12 2.21 -13.57 50.87
C SER A 12 1.55 -13.98 49.55
N GLY A 13 1.76 -13.20 48.50
CA GLY A 13 1.69 -13.61 47.10
C GLY A 13 2.97 -13.15 46.39
N LYS A 14 3.76 -14.10 45.87
CA LYS A 14 5.03 -13.85 45.17
C LYS A 14 4.78 -13.18 43.81
N GLU A 15 5.18 -11.92 43.67
CA GLU A 15 5.54 -11.33 42.38
C GLU A 15 7.06 -11.45 42.19
N ASN A 16 7.49 -11.96 41.04
CA ASN A 16 8.88 -11.99 40.63
C ASN A 16 9.35 -10.56 40.35
N SER A 17 10.02 -9.94 41.33
CA SER A 17 10.78 -8.72 41.17
C SER A 17 12.05 -8.99 40.37
N PHE A 18 12.18 -8.38 39.20
CA PHE A 18 13.46 -8.27 38.52
C PHE A 18 14.35 -7.30 39.31
N ILE A 19 15.55 -7.80 39.63
CA ILE A 19 16.58 -7.11 40.39
C ILE A 19 17.09 -5.93 39.56
N LEU A 20 16.77 -4.70 39.98
CA LEU A 20 17.60 -3.55 39.67
C LEU A 20 18.91 -3.76 40.42
N VAL A 21 20.00 -3.99 39.70
CA VAL A 21 21.35 -3.99 40.28
C VAL A 21 21.67 -2.55 40.68
N GLU A 22 21.30 -2.18 41.91
CA GLU A 22 21.82 -1.03 42.63
C GLU A 22 23.29 -1.29 42.97
N ASN A 23 24.22 -1.12 42.02
CA ASN A 23 25.65 -0.94 42.34
C ASN A 23 26.49 -0.49 41.15
N GLN A 24 26.26 0.71 40.59
CA GLN A 24 27.24 1.37 39.69
C GLN A 24 27.30 2.91 39.81
N SER A 25 27.01 3.49 40.99
CA SER A 25 27.08 4.95 41.18
C SER A 25 28.49 5.57 41.03
N THR A 26 29.55 4.78 40.87
CA THR A 26 30.94 5.28 40.75
C THR A 26 31.51 5.24 39.33
N THR A 27 30.87 4.58 38.37
CA THR A 27 31.35 4.53 36.96
C THR A 27 30.66 5.56 36.06
N HIS A 28 29.53 6.15 36.50
CA HIS A 28 28.75 7.11 35.71
C HIS A 28 29.43 8.48 35.52
N ALA A 29 30.41 8.83 36.34
CA ALA A 29 31.04 10.16 36.30
C ALA A 29 32.09 10.33 35.18
N ASN A 30 32.63 9.24 34.61
CA ASN A 30 33.81 9.32 33.73
C ASN A 30 33.50 9.37 32.21
N LEU A 31 32.24 9.28 31.77
CA LEU A 31 31.86 9.40 30.34
C LEU A 31 31.21 10.74 29.99
N MET A 32 30.92 11.58 30.99
CA MET A 32 30.44 12.96 30.82
C MET A 32 31.58 13.98 31.05
N GLU A 33 32.83 13.60 30.79
CA GLU A 33 33.93 14.57 30.61
C GLU A 33 33.74 15.28 29.26
N GLY A 34 32.77 16.19 29.23
CA GLY A 34 32.39 16.94 28.06
C GLY A 34 30.91 17.26 28.14
N ASN A 35 30.59 18.55 28.12
CA ASN A 35 29.27 19.16 28.16
C ASN A 35 28.40 18.73 26.96
N SER A 36 28.10 17.43 26.84
CA SER A 36 27.57 16.80 25.63
C SER A 36 26.04 16.74 25.66
N ASN A 37 25.44 17.08 24.52
CA ASN A 37 24.00 17.07 24.34
C ASN A 37 23.47 15.62 24.37
N PRO A 38 22.47 15.28 25.20
CA PRO A 38 21.99 13.90 25.34
C PRO A 38 21.15 13.42 24.13
N PHE A 39 20.85 14.31 23.18
CA PHE A 39 20.12 13.98 21.95
C PHE A 39 21.07 13.99 20.75
N VAL A 40 21.06 12.89 19.99
CA VAL A 40 22.03 12.65 18.90
C VAL A 40 21.63 13.28 17.56
N GLY A 41 20.43 13.86 17.48
CA GLY A 41 19.92 14.49 16.27
C GLY A 41 19.42 13.49 15.21
N LEU A 42 19.81 13.67 13.95
CA LEU A 42 19.29 12.88 12.83
C LEU A 42 19.98 11.52 12.64
N ARG A 43 21.18 11.34 13.18
CA ARG A 43 21.89 10.06 13.04
C ARG A 43 21.24 8.99 13.93
N ALA A 44 21.47 7.74 13.57
CA ALA A 44 21.14 6.63 14.46
C ALA A 44 22.04 6.67 15.71
N PHE A 45 21.52 6.18 16.83
CA PHE A 45 22.33 6.00 18.04
C PHE A 45 23.40 4.93 17.79
N ASP A 46 24.60 5.18 18.31
CA ASP A 46 25.73 4.27 18.28
C ASP A 46 25.68 3.29 19.47
N PRO A 47 26.35 2.12 19.40
CA PRO A 47 26.27 1.12 20.47
C PRO A 47 26.78 1.58 21.85
N ASN A 48 27.71 2.52 21.88
CA ASN A 48 28.22 3.13 23.11
C ASN A 48 27.25 4.17 23.72
N GLU A 49 26.15 4.50 23.03
CA GLU A 49 25.14 5.47 23.46
C GLU A 49 23.89 4.78 24.01
N SER A 50 23.99 3.51 24.39
CA SER A 50 22.89 2.70 24.94
C SER A 50 22.22 3.35 26.15
N GLN A 51 22.99 4.07 26.97
CA GLN A 51 22.51 4.78 28.16
C GLN A 51 21.61 5.98 27.81
N LEU A 52 21.69 6.51 26.58
CA LEU A 52 20.84 7.60 26.09
C LEU A 52 19.59 7.07 25.36
N PHE A 53 19.44 5.75 25.20
CA PHE A 53 18.38 5.13 24.40
C PHE A 53 17.25 4.59 25.27
N PHE A 54 16.14 5.35 25.38
CA PHE A 54 15.01 5.03 26.25
C PHE A 54 13.72 4.67 25.49
N GLY A 55 12.79 3.99 26.19
CA GLY A 55 11.41 3.77 25.73
C GLY A 55 11.24 2.61 24.73
N ARG A 56 12.29 1.83 24.50
CA ARG A 56 12.30 0.69 23.57
C ARG A 56 12.71 -0.64 24.21
N GLU A 57 12.75 -0.72 25.53
CA GLU A 57 13.27 -1.88 26.29
C GLU A 57 12.48 -3.18 26.00
N GLU A 58 11.15 -3.09 25.91
CA GLU A 58 10.27 -4.21 25.53
C GLU A 58 10.65 -4.79 24.14
N HIS A 59 10.88 -3.91 23.17
CA HIS A 59 11.22 -4.29 21.80
C HIS A 59 12.62 -4.91 21.69
N VAL A 60 13.57 -4.43 22.50
CA VAL A 60 14.91 -5.03 22.58
C VAL A 60 14.81 -6.47 23.06
N SER A 61 14.00 -6.72 24.09
CA SER A 61 13.75 -8.07 24.61
C SER A 61 13.12 -8.98 23.58
N ASP A 62 12.12 -8.51 22.83
CA ASP A 62 11.45 -9.30 21.79
C ASP A 62 12.39 -9.69 20.65
N VAL A 63 13.22 -8.75 20.19
CA VAL A 63 14.20 -9.01 19.12
C VAL A 63 15.24 -10.01 19.59
N ARG A 64 15.73 -9.92 20.83
CA ARG A 64 16.64 -10.92 21.42
C ARG A 64 16.00 -12.30 21.49
N ALA A 65 14.77 -12.40 21.97
CA ALA A 65 14.08 -13.69 22.05
C ALA A 65 13.93 -14.37 20.68
N LYS A 66 13.63 -13.60 19.63
CA LYS A 66 13.57 -14.10 18.24
C LYS A 66 14.93 -14.48 17.68
N LEU A 67 15.97 -13.71 17.99
CA LEU A 67 17.33 -13.99 17.55
C LEU A 67 17.85 -15.31 18.14
N GLU A 68 17.61 -15.53 19.43
CA GLU A 68 17.97 -16.79 20.12
C GLU A 68 17.22 -17.99 19.55
N SER A 69 15.92 -17.86 19.25
CA SER A 69 15.14 -18.99 18.73
C SER A 69 15.52 -19.39 17.29
N ASN A 70 15.88 -18.41 16.44
CA ASN A 70 15.98 -18.62 15.00
C ASN A 70 17.38 -18.47 14.41
N HIS A 71 18.36 -17.95 15.16
CA HIS A 71 19.67 -17.46 14.67
C HIS A 71 19.55 -16.34 13.61
N PHE A 72 18.34 -15.87 13.38
CA PHE A 72 18.02 -14.87 12.37
C PHE A 72 16.85 -14.03 12.84
N VAL A 73 16.97 -12.71 12.66
CA VAL A 73 15.83 -11.81 12.80
C VAL A 73 15.85 -10.71 11.73
N ALA A 74 14.73 -10.57 11.03
CA ALA A 74 14.50 -9.48 10.09
C ALA A 74 13.69 -8.38 10.79
N VAL A 75 14.32 -7.25 11.07
CA VAL A 75 13.74 -6.11 11.77
C VAL A 75 13.15 -5.16 10.74
N VAL A 76 11.83 -5.17 10.62
CA VAL A 76 11.10 -4.54 9.52
C VAL A 76 10.29 -3.33 10.01
N GLY A 77 10.17 -2.28 9.20
CA GLY A 77 9.31 -1.14 9.50
C GLY A 77 9.54 0.04 8.56
N THR A 78 8.68 1.05 8.60
CA THR A 78 8.79 2.24 7.73
C THR A 78 10.08 3.06 7.98
N SER A 79 10.39 3.98 7.08
CA SER A 79 11.55 4.87 7.19
C SER A 79 11.41 5.80 8.41
N GLY A 80 12.42 5.87 9.27
CA GLY A 80 12.39 6.74 10.47
C GLY A 80 11.72 6.15 11.72
N THR A 81 11.33 4.87 11.74
CA THR A 81 10.78 4.21 12.95
C THR A 81 11.81 3.87 14.03
N GLY A 82 13.10 4.10 13.73
CA GLY A 82 14.21 3.84 14.65
C GLY A 82 14.79 2.43 14.59
N LYS A 83 14.62 1.68 13.49
CA LYS A 83 15.16 0.32 13.31
C LYS A 83 16.66 0.22 13.63
N SER A 84 17.48 1.04 12.98
CA SER A 84 18.94 1.03 13.17
C SER A 84 19.30 1.40 14.61
N SER A 85 18.64 2.39 15.23
CA SER A 85 18.86 2.74 16.64
C SER A 85 18.43 1.64 17.61
N LEU A 86 17.29 0.98 17.36
CA LEU A 86 16.80 -0.15 18.18
C LEU A 86 17.84 -1.27 18.23
N ILE A 87 18.44 -1.59 17.09
CA ILE A 87 19.46 -2.63 17.03
C ILE A 87 20.77 -2.13 17.60
N ARG A 88 21.29 -1.01 17.10
CA ARG A 88 22.64 -0.54 17.45
C ARG A 88 22.77 -0.12 18.91
N ALA A 89 21.80 0.59 19.48
CA ALA A 89 21.87 1.09 20.86
C ALA A 89 21.06 0.27 21.86
N GLY A 90 20.15 -0.60 21.39
CA GLY A 90 19.36 -1.49 22.24
C GLY A 90 19.88 -2.93 22.22
N VAL A 91 19.76 -3.60 21.08
CA VAL A 91 20.05 -5.03 20.96
C VAL A 91 21.55 -5.34 21.06
N LEU A 92 22.41 -4.71 20.27
CA LEU A 92 23.84 -5.00 20.27
C LEU A 92 24.48 -4.81 21.65
N PRO A 93 24.20 -3.72 22.40
CA PRO A 93 24.79 -3.52 23.72
C PRO A 93 24.25 -4.54 24.74
N SER A 94 22.97 -4.92 24.64
CA SER A 94 22.38 -5.96 25.51
C SER A 94 22.96 -7.36 25.29
N ILE A 95 23.47 -7.63 24.08
CA ILE A 95 24.21 -8.86 23.75
C ILE A 95 25.67 -8.73 24.20
N ALA A 96 26.30 -7.59 23.94
CA ALA A 96 27.69 -7.34 24.33
C ALA A 96 27.89 -7.40 25.85
N SER A 97 26.89 -6.98 26.65
CA SER A 97 26.94 -7.10 28.11
C SER A 97 26.98 -8.55 28.61
N GLU A 98 26.59 -9.53 27.80
CA GLU A 98 26.72 -10.96 28.15
C GLU A 98 28.20 -11.38 28.19
N ASN A 99 29.08 -10.73 27.43
CA ASN A 99 30.52 -11.03 27.41
C ASN A 99 31.21 -10.68 28.75
N GLU A 100 30.57 -9.88 29.60
CA GLU A 100 31.10 -9.53 30.93
C GLU A 100 30.88 -10.66 31.96
N ASN A 101 30.13 -11.71 31.60
CA ASN A 101 29.85 -12.86 32.46
C ASN A 101 30.57 -14.11 31.94
N ASP A 102 31.49 -14.66 32.73
CA ASP A 102 32.30 -15.84 32.37
C ASP A 102 31.46 -17.10 32.05
N GLU A 103 30.22 -17.20 32.54
CA GLU A 103 29.31 -18.31 32.25
C GLU A 103 28.51 -18.15 30.93
N SER A 104 28.65 -17.01 30.26
CA SER A 104 27.91 -16.66 29.03
C SER A 104 28.77 -16.84 27.77
N PRO A 105 28.15 -16.97 26.59
CA PRO A 105 28.89 -17.11 25.34
C PRO A 105 29.59 -15.80 24.98
N ASN A 106 30.80 -15.90 24.40
CA ASN A 106 31.55 -14.73 23.96
C ASN A 106 31.09 -14.28 22.56
N TRP A 107 30.37 -13.16 22.50
CA TRP A 107 29.82 -12.61 21.28
C TRP A 107 30.81 -11.70 20.55
N HIS A 108 31.06 -12.04 19.28
CA HIS A 108 31.74 -11.20 18.31
C HIS A 108 30.70 -10.50 17.43
N ILE A 109 30.57 -9.19 17.57
CA ILE A 109 29.59 -8.40 16.82
C ILE A 109 30.27 -7.71 15.64
N VAL A 110 29.71 -7.91 14.45
CA VAL A 110 30.13 -7.30 13.19
C VAL A 110 28.94 -6.53 12.61
N SER A 111 29.17 -5.32 12.13
CA SER A 111 28.14 -4.51 11.47
C SER A 111 28.59 -4.11 10.07
N MET A 112 27.67 -4.15 9.11
CA MET A 112 27.92 -3.72 7.75
C MET A 112 26.66 -3.09 7.13
N LYS A 113 26.88 -2.36 6.03
CA LYS A 113 25.86 -2.02 5.06
C LYS A 113 26.24 -2.65 3.72
N PRO A 114 25.27 -3.12 2.91
CA PRO A 114 25.58 -3.71 1.61
C PRO A 114 26.39 -2.75 0.70
N GLY A 115 25.96 -1.50 0.53
CA GLY A 115 26.63 -0.56 -0.36
C GLY A 115 26.73 -1.05 -1.80
N ASN A 116 27.72 -0.51 -2.54
CA ASN A 116 28.00 -0.86 -3.93
C ASN A 116 28.92 -2.09 -4.12
N ASP A 117 29.54 -2.59 -3.06
CA ASP A 117 30.34 -3.83 -3.03
C ASP A 117 29.98 -4.67 -1.79
N PRO A 118 28.85 -5.39 -1.82
CA PRO A 118 28.34 -6.08 -0.64
C PRO A 118 29.24 -7.22 -0.17
N LEU A 119 29.95 -7.90 -1.08
CA LEU A 119 30.89 -8.97 -0.73
C LEU A 119 32.17 -8.42 -0.11
N GLY A 120 32.73 -7.34 -0.69
CA GLY A 120 33.88 -6.65 -0.12
C GLY A 120 33.58 -6.08 1.26
N ASN A 121 32.45 -5.40 1.41
CA ASN A 121 32.01 -4.84 2.70
C ASN A 121 31.82 -5.92 3.77
N LEU A 122 31.25 -7.08 3.42
CA LEU A 122 31.15 -8.22 4.33
C LEU A 122 32.53 -8.73 4.75
N SER A 123 33.44 -8.93 3.79
CA SER A 123 34.80 -9.42 4.05
C SER A 123 35.58 -8.47 4.96
N LYS A 124 35.53 -7.17 4.66
CA LYS A 124 36.18 -6.10 5.41
C LYS A 124 35.65 -6.01 6.84
N SER A 125 34.32 -6.02 7.01
CA SER A 125 33.71 -5.93 8.34
C SER A 125 34.05 -7.13 9.22
N VAL A 126 34.10 -8.35 8.66
CA VAL A 126 34.48 -9.56 9.42
C VAL A 126 35.98 -9.56 9.74
N SER A 127 36.84 -9.29 8.75
CA SER A 127 38.30 -9.29 8.94
C SER A 127 38.76 -8.17 9.89
N GLY A 128 38.08 -7.03 9.89
CA GLY A 128 38.34 -5.96 10.86
C GLY A 128 38.06 -6.34 12.32
N LYS A 129 37.17 -7.32 12.55
CA LYS A 129 36.87 -7.84 13.89
C LYS A 129 37.82 -8.97 14.30
N PHE A 130 38.18 -9.85 13.36
CA PHE A 130 39.08 -10.97 13.60
C PHE A 130 40.43 -10.71 12.93
N GLN A 131 41.40 -10.18 13.68
CA GLN A 131 42.73 -9.83 13.14
C GLN A 131 43.51 -11.00 12.50
N SER A 132 43.12 -12.24 12.80
CA SER A 132 43.68 -13.46 12.18
C SER A 132 43.17 -13.71 10.76
N LEU A 133 42.11 -13.01 10.32
CA LEU A 133 41.59 -13.07 8.97
C LEU A 133 42.27 -12.03 8.07
N ASP A 134 42.67 -12.49 6.90
CA ASP A 134 43.13 -11.65 5.81
C ASP A 134 41.93 -11.26 4.92
N GLU A 135 41.75 -9.97 4.67
CA GLU A 135 40.58 -9.43 3.95
C GLU A 135 40.48 -9.98 2.52
N ASP A 136 41.59 -10.06 1.79
CA ASP A 136 41.63 -10.53 0.40
C ASP A 136 41.36 -12.03 0.30
N LYS A 137 41.95 -12.83 1.20
CA LYS A 137 41.68 -14.28 1.27
C LYS A 137 40.22 -14.55 1.64
N THR A 138 39.67 -13.82 2.61
CA THR A 138 38.29 -13.96 3.05
C THR A 138 37.32 -13.59 1.92
N LEU A 139 37.60 -12.50 1.21
CA LEU A 139 36.83 -12.09 0.03
C LEU A 139 36.90 -13.15 -1.07
N THR A 140 38.08 -13.74 -1.28
CA THR A 140 38.27 -14.81 -2.28
C THR A 140 37.46 -16.05 -1.93
N LEU A 141 37.40 -16.44 -0.65
CA LEU A 141 36.59 -17.57 -0.19
C LEU A 141 35.10 -17.29 -0.37
N ILE A 142 34.64 -16.10 0.06
CA ILE A 142 33.25 -15.66 -0.08
C ILE A 142 32.86 -15.63 -1.56
N LYS A 143 33.69 -15.12 -2.47
CA LYS A 143 33.39 -15.08 -3.91
C LYS A 143 33.31 -16.48 -4.56
N ARG A 144 34.02 -17.48 -4.01
CA ARG A 144 34.07 -18.85 -4.58
C ARG A 144 32.90 -19.73 -4.17
N SER A 145 32.29 -19.48 -3.01
CA SER A 145 31.26 -20.33 -2.43
C SER A 145 30.31 -19.53 -1.54
N SER A 146 29.02 -19.84 -1.57
CA SER A 146 28.04 -19.26 -0.65
C SER A 146 28.29 -19.65 0.83
N LEU A 147 29.01 -20.74 1.08
CA LEU A 147 29.52 -21.10 2.41
C LEU A 147 30.93 -20.56 2.68
N GLY A 148 31.45 -19.66 1.84
CA GLY A 148 32.82 -19.13 1.95
C GLY A 148 33.09 -18.43 3.29
N LEU A 149 32.12 -17.68 3.80
CA LEU A 149 32.20 -17.07 5.14
C LEU A 149 32.31 -18.13 6.24
N VAL A 150 31.48 -19.18 6.17
CA VAL A 150 31.49 -20.30 7.12
C VAL A 150 32.83 -21.02 7.10
N GLN A 151 33.41 -21.22 5.91
CA GLN A 151 34.74 -21.80 5.74
C GLN A 151 35.85 -20.94 6.35
N ALA A 152 35.78 -19.62 6.18
CA ALA A 152 36.74 -18.68 6.79
C ALA A 152 36.67 -18.72 8.32
N MET A 153 35.45 -18.78 8.88
CA MET A 153 35.25 -18.74 10.34
C MET A 153 35.54 -20.08 11.05
N ARG A 154 35.39 -21.23 10.37
CA ARG A 154 35.53 -22.56 10.98
C ARG A 154 36.90 -22.81 11.64
N GLY A 155 37.97 -22.20 11.12
CA GLY A 155 39.32 -22.34 11.68
C GLY A 155 39.67 -21.35 12.79
N ILE A 156 38.76 -20.44 13.13
CA ILE A 156 39.01 -19.29 14.01
C ILE A 156 38.08 -19.28 15.21
N MET A 157 36.80 -19.62 15.02
CA MET A 157 35.82 -19.64 16.11
C MET A 157 36.04 -20.83 17.05
N GLU A 158 36.10 -20.55 18.34
CA GLU A 158 36.09 -21.57 19.40
C GLU A 158 34.66 -22.00 19.78
N SER A 159 34.51 -23.10 20.54
CA SER A 159 33.20 -23.68 20.87
C SER A 159 32.30 -22.80 21.76
N ASN A 160 32.86 -21.82 22.48
CA ASN A 160 32.11 -20.87 23.31
C ASN A 160 31.92 -19.50 22.64
N GLU A 161 32.38 -19.33 21.40
CA GLU A 161 32.29 -18.07 20.67
C GLU A 161 31.08 -18.05 19.75
N ARG A 162 30.41 -16.90 19.65
CA ARG A 162 29.28 -16.67 18.75
C ARG A 162 29.57 -15.46 17.87
N LEU A 163 29.20 -15.52 16.60
CA LEU A 163 29.34 -14.39 15.68
C LEU A 163 27.96 -13.82 15.38
N LEU A 164 27.74 -12.54 15.67
CA LEU A 164 26.55 -11.80 15.27
C LEU A 164 26.90 -10.83 14.14
N ILE A 165 26.23 -10.97 13.00
CA ILE A 165 26.34 -10.06 11.87
C ILE A 165 25.08 -9.20 11.80
N LEU A 166 25.25 -7.89 11.85
CA LEU A 166 24.22 -6.91 11.53
C LEU A 166 24.42 -6.44 10.09
N VAL A 167 23.44 -6.71 9.23
CA VAL A 167 23.33 -6.07 7.92
C VAL A 167 22.26 -4.99 8.04
N ASP A 168 22.71 -3.77 8.27
CA ASP A 168 21.84 -2.60 8.40
C ASP A 168 21.52 -2.04 7.01
N GLN A 169 20.30 -1.53 6.81
CA GLN A 169 19.79 -1.02 5.54
C GLN A 169 19.90 -2.05 4.41
N PHE A 170 19.37 -3.25 4.64
CA PHE A 170 19.37 -4.33 3.65
C PHE A 170 18.70 -3.91 2.34
N GLU A 171 17.78 -2.95 2.37
CA GLU A 171 17.16 -2.40 1.16
C GLU A 171 18.16 -1.84 0.13
N GLU A 172 19.40 -1.52 0.52
CA GLU A 172 20.44 -1.07 -0.40
C GLU A 172 20.73 -2.10 -1.49
N VAL A 173 20.58 -3.41 -1.19
CA VAL A 173 20.72 -4.49 -2.18
C VAL A 173 19.81 -4.27 -3.37
N PHE A 174 18.55 -3.86 -3.14
CA PHE A 174 17.60 -3.63 -4.23
C PHE A 174 17.91 -2.37 -5.00
N ARG A 175 18.28 -1.29 -4.29
CA ARG A 175 18.57 0.00 -4.92
C ARG A 175 19.73 -0.09 -5.91
N PHE A 176 20.79 -0.84 -5.58
CA PHE A 176 21.93 -1.00 -6.48
C PHE A 176 21.69 -2.04 -7.58
N THR A 177 20.60 -2.81 -7.55
CA THR A 177 20.27 -3.77 -8.62
C THR A 177 19.45 -3.19 -9.77
N THR A 178 18.73 -2.09 -9.57
CA THR A 178 17.77 -1.55 -10.57
C THR A 178 18.43 -1.07 -11.86
N ASP A 179 19.65 -0.53 -11.77
CA ASP A 179 20.42 0.02 -12.90
C ASP A 179 21.74 -0.75 -13.14
N ALA A 180 21.90 -1.91 -12.52
CA ALA A 180 23.14 -2.68 -12.56
C ALA A 180 23.26 -3.53 -13.83
N SER A 181 24.50 -3.71 -14.30
CA SER A 181 24.82 -4.73 -15.31
C SER A 181 24.48 -6.14 -14.80
N GLU A 182 24.32 -7.10 -15.70
CA GLU A 182 24.10 -8.51 -15.34
C GLU A 182 25.17 -9.04 -14.37
N ASP A 183 26.43 -8.66 -14.57
CA ASP A 183 27.55 -9.03 -13.69
C ASP A 183 27.38 -8.46 -12.27
N ALA A 184 26.96 -7.20 -12.15
CA ALA A 184 26.73 -6.58 -10.85
C ALA A 184 25.53 -7.25 -10.13
N MET A 185 24.46 -7.59 -10.84
CA MET A 185 23.33 -8.35 -10.27
C MET A 185 23.78 -9.71 -9.71
N GLN A 186 24.71 -10.41 -10.37
CA GLN A 186 25.24 -11.68 -9.86
C GLN A 186 25.94 -11.52 -8.51
N VAL A 187 26.68 -10.42 -8.30
CA VAL A 187 27.37 -10.13 -7.02
C VAL A 187 26.36 -9.97 -5.88
N TYR A 188 25.25 -9.25 -6.10
CA TYR A 188 24.19 -9.09 -5.09
C TYR A 188 23.45 -10.40 -4.81
N ASN A 189 23.12 -11.16 -5.85
CA ASN A 189 22.51 -12.49 -5.68
C ASN A 189 23.41 -13.42 -4.86
N HIS A 190 24.71 -13.42 -5.16
CA HIS A 190 25.69 -14.23 -4.44
C HIS A 190 25.84 -13.79 -2.98
N PHE A 191 25.81 -12.48 -2.71
CA PHE A 191 25.80 -11.95 -1.33
C PHE A 191 24.60 -12.45 -0.55
N VAL A 192 23.38 -12.33 -1.10
CA VAL A 192 22.17 -12.78 -0.40
C VAL A 192 22.19 -14.30 -0.21
N GLN A 193 22.63 -15.08 -1.21
CA GLN A 193 22.78 -16.52 -1.08
C GLN A 193 23.80 -16.88 0.02
N THR A 194 24.91 -16.14 0.12
CA THR A 194 25.90 -16.31 1.20
C THR A 194 25.28 -16.09 2.57
N LEU A 195 24.44 -15.05 2.73
CA LEU A 195 23.72 -14.82 3.99
C LEU A 195 22.76 -15.98 4.30
N VAL A 196 21.92 -16.39 3.34
CA VAL A 196 20.94 -17.47 3.53
C VAL A 196 21.61 -18.79 3.90
N ASP A 197 22.68 -19.17 3.20
CA ASP A 197 23.39 -20.42 3.49
C ASP A 197 24.12 -20.36 4.84
N THR A 198 24.64 -19.18 5.22
CA THR A 198 25.22 -18.93 6.54
C THR A 198 24.18 -19.05 7.68
N MET A 199 22.93 -18.64 7.43
CA MET A 199 21.83 -18.80 8.40
C MET A 199 21.36 -20.26 8.53
N ARG A 200 21.39 -21.03 7.43
CA ARG A 200 20.87 -22.40 7.39
C ARG A 200 21.80 -23.43 8.01
N GLN A 201 23.12 -23.22 7.91
CA GLN A 201 24.08 -24.11 8.53
C GLN A 201 24.01 -24.01 10.07
N ARG A 202 24.33 -25.11 10.75
CA ARG A 202 24.35 -25.20 12.22
C ARG A 202 25.70 -25.70 12.76
N ASP A 203 26.71 -25.76 11.90
CA ASP A 203 28.05 -26.25 12.24
C ASP A 203 28.78 -25.25 13.16
N ILE A 204 28.57 -23.95 12.92
CA ILE A 204 29.13 -22.86 13.72
C ILE A 204 28.03 -21.85 14.11
N PRO A 205 28.08 -21.31 15.34
CA PRO A 205 27.05 -20.40 15.86
C PRO A 205 27.19 -18.99 15.27
N ILE A 206 26.71 -18.82 14.03
CA ILE A 206 26.56 -17.52 13.38
C ILE A 206 25.09 -17.08 13.46
N TYR A 207 24.89 -15.84 13.88
CA TYR A 207 23.61 -15.17 14.04
C TYR A 207 23.55 -13.96 13.10
N LEU A 208 22.37 -13.65 12.59
CA LEU A 208 22.19 -12.56 11.65
C LEU A 208 20.99 -11.68 12.02
N ILE A 209 21.20 -10.37 12.02
CA ILE A 209 20.14 -9.37 12.08
C ILE A 209 20.13 -8.61 10.75
N LEU A 210 18.96 -8.56 10.09
CA LEU A 210 18.73 -7.68 8.96
C LEU A 210 17.84 -6.53 9.40
N THR A 211 18.17 -5.29 9.03
CA THR A 211 17.17 -4.20 9.06
C THR A 211 16.67 -3.94 7.65
N LEU A 212 15.35 -3.85 7.49
CA LEU A 212 14.71 -3.71 6.19
C LEU A 212 13.52 -2.77 6.28
N ARG A 213 13.29 -1.96 5.24
CA ARG A 213 12.04 -1.21 5.14
C ARG A 213 10.90 -2.10 4.62
N SER A 214 9.70 -1.89 5.16
CA SER A 214 8.53 -2.71 4.84
C SER A 214 8.11 -2.68 3.37
N ASP A 215 8.42 -1.61 2.63
CA ASP A 215 8.15 -1.48 1.20
C ASP A 215 9.02 -2.40 0.33
N PHE A 216 10.18 -2.87 0.83
CA PHE A 216 11.08 -3.78 0.11
C PHE A 216 10.87 -5.26 0.45
N LEU A 217 9.83 -5.61 1.21
CA LEU A 217 9.49 -7.00 1.50
C LEU A 217 9.12 -7.78 0.23
N GLY A 218 8.45 -7.12 -0.73
CA GLY A 218 8.09 -7.74 -2.01
C GLY A 218 9.33 -8.11 -2.83
N ASP A 219 10.36 -7.27 -2.82
CA ASP A 219 11.59 -7.52 -3.57
C ASP A 219 12.38 -8.72 -3.04
N CYS A 220 12.22 -9.06 -1.75
CA CYS A 220 12.87 -10.22 -1.13
C CYS A 220 12.45 -11.56 -1.76
N VAL A 221 11.28 -11.63 -2.41
CA VAL A 221 10.77 -12.84 -3.09
C VAL A 221 11.70 -13.33 -4.20
N ARG A 222 12.52 -12.45 -4.75
CA ARG A 222 13.48 -12.78 -5.83
C ARG A 222 14.62 -13.69 -5.37
N PHE A 223 14.86 -13.80 -4.07
CA PHE A 223 15.97 -14.57 -3.50
C PHE A 223 15.46 -15.87 -2.86
N ALA A 224 15.95 -17.02 -3.33
CA ALA A 224 15.55 -18.31 -2.78
C ALA A 224 15.95 -18.44 -1.31
N GLY A 225 15.01 -18.85 -0.45
CA GLY A 225 15.27 -19.12 0.97
C GLY A 225 15.22 -17.90 1.89
N LEU A 226 15.31 -16.68 1.35
CA LEU A 226 15.20 -15.45 2.13
C LEU A 226 13.76 -15.18 2.63
N PRO A 227 12.70 -15.33 1.82
CA PRO A 227 11.32 -15.18 2.28
C PRO A 227 10.97 -16.13 3.43
N GLU A 228 11.41 -17.39 3.37
CA GLU A 228 11.19 -18.37 4.42
C GLU A 228 11.89 -17.95 5.72
N ALA A 229 13.16 -17.54 5.64
CA ALA A 229 13.90 -17.03 6.79
C ALA A 229 13.22 -15.78 7.40
N ILE A 230 12.76 -14.84 6.57
CA ILE A 230 11.99 -13.67 7.01
C ILE A 230 10.70 -14.11 7.71
N ASN A 231 9.93 -15.04 7.15
CA ASN A 231 8.70 -15.49 7.80
C ASN A 231 8.95 -16.08 9.19
N ASP A 232 9.98 -16.91 9.34
CA ASP A 232 10.36 -17.54 10.61
C ASP A 232 10.89 -16.52 11.63
N GLY A 233 11.62 -15.50 11.15
CA GLY A 233 12.39 -14.57 11.97
C GLY A 233 11.97 -13.09 11.90
N HIS A 234 10.83 -12.70 11.35
CA HIS A 234 10.51 -11.26 11.24
C HIS A 234 10.10 -10.63 12.58
N TYR A 235 10.48 -9.38 12.76
CA TYR A 235 10.02 -8.48 13.82
C TYR A 235 9.58 -7.16 13.20
N LEU A 236 8.27 -6.92 13.13
CA LEU A 236 7.71 -5.66 12.66
C LEU A 236 7.76 -4.64 13.80
N VAL A 237 8.62 -3.62 13.67
CA VAL A 237 8.80 -2.59 14.69
C VAL A 237 7.51 -1.80 14.87
N PRO A 238 6.84 -1.89 16.03
CA PRO A 238 5.59 -1.19 16.26
C PRO A 238 5.84 0.29 16.52
N ARG A 239 4.76 1.07 16.38
CA ARG A 239 4.76 2.50 16.72
C ARG A 239 4.99 2.70 18.21
N MET A 240 5.69 3.77 18.57
CA MET A 240 5.88 4.11 19.99
C MET A 240 4.57 4.60 20.59
N ARG A 241 4.23 4.05 21.75
CA ARG A 241 3.13 4.53 22.59
C ARG A 241 3.51 5.89 23.20
N GLU A 242 2.50 6.67 23.58
CA GLU A 242 2.70 7.97 24.23
C GLU A 242 3.67 7.88 25.43
N GLU A 243 3.50 6.88 26.30
CA GLU A 243 4.38 6.66 27.45
C GLU A 243 5.83 6.34 27.06
N GLN A 244 6.03 5.66 25.93
CA GLN A 244 7.37 5.38 25.40
C GLN A 244 8.00 6.66 24.86
N ILE A 245 7.25 7.51 24.15
CA ILE A 245 7.71 8.82 23.66
C ILE A 245 8.07 9.74 24.83
N LYS A 246 7.26 9.76 25.90
CA LYS A 246 7.58 10.50 27.13
C LYS A 246 8.94 10.08 27.68
N ARG A 247 9.22 8.77 27.75
CA ARG A 247 10.53 8.26 28.21
C ARG A 247 11.69 8.61 27.28
N VAL A 248 11.48 8.63 25.96
CA VAL A 248 12.48 9.11 24.98
C VAL A 248 12.87 10.57 25.24
N ILE A 249 11.94 11.39 25.72
CA ILE A 249 12.18 12.81 25.99
C ILE A 249 12.80 12.99 27.38
N THR A 250 12.20 12.40 28.42
CA THR A 250 12.57 12.67 29.81
C THR A 250 13.80 11.89 30.27
N GLY A 251 14.03 10.68 29.74
CA GLY A 251 15.13 9.81 30.14
C GLY A 251 16.51 10.43 29.89
N PRO A 252 16.84 10.83 28.65
CA PRO A 252 18.16 11.42 28.36
C PRO A 252 18.42 12.72 29.13
N ILE A 253 17.39 13.54 29.33
CA ILE A 253 17.50 14.80 30.09
C ILE A 253 17.79 14.52 31.57
N ALA A 254 17.13 13.52 32.16
CA ALA A 254 17.37 13.13 33.54
C ALA A 254 18.79 12.58 33.74
N LEU A 255 19.33 11.82 32.77
CA LEU A 255 20.71 11.33 32.82
C LEU A 255 21.73 12.48 32.75
N ALA A 256 21.44 13.53 31.99
CA ALA A 256 22.24 14.75 31.93
C ALA A 256 22.00 15.71 33.11
N GLU A 257 21.36 15.25 34.19
CA GLU A 257 20.98 16.05 35.38
C GLU A 257 20.12 17.30 35.07
N GLY A 258 19.52 17.35 33.88
CA GLY A 258 18.63 18.42 33.44
C GLY A 258 17.20 18.27 33.95
N ARG A 259 16.41 19.34 33.82
CA ARG A 259 14.95 19.30 34.07
C ARG A 259 14.21 19.78 32.84
N ILE A 260 13.07 19.18 32.53
CA ILE A 260 12.18 19.59 31.44
C ILE A 260 10.78 19.86 31.98
N SER A 261 10.14 20.92 31.50
CA SER A 261 8.79 21.25 31.93
C SER A 261 7.76 20.24 31.36
N PRO A 262 6.76 19.80 32.14
CA PRO A 262 5.71 18.90 31.64
C PRO A 262 4.96 19.47 30.43
N ARG A 263 4.89 20.81 30.31
CA ARG A 263 4.24 21.51 29.20
C ARG A 263 4.96 21.27 27.88
N VAL A 264 6.29 21.26 27.88
CA VAL A 264 7.09 20.93 26.69
C VAL A 264 6.85 19.48 26.29
N VAL A 265 6.92 18.54 27.24
CA VAL A 265 6.70 17.11 26.97
C VAL A 265 5.32 16.90 26.34
N GLN A 266 4.27 17.50 26.91
CA GLN A 266 2.91 17.39 26.39
C GLN A 266 2.78 18.02 24.99
N LYS A 267 3.37 19.19 24.77
CA LYS A 267 3.38 19.86 23.44
C LYS A 267 4.08 18.99 22.40
N VAL A 268 5.23 18.40 22.74
CA VAL A 268 6.00 17.54 21.86
C VAL A 268 5.25 16.26 21.51
N VAL A 269 4.67 15.60 22.51
CA VAL A 269 3.83 14.40 22.31
C VAL A 269 2.63 14.71 21.41
N GLN A 270 1.96 15.83 21.63
CA GLN A 270 0.82 16.26 20.82
C GLN A 270 1.24 16.58 19.37
N GLU A 271 2.36 17.29 19.18
CA GLU A 271 2.89 17.63 17.86
C GLU A 271 3.38 16.41 17.07
N MET A 272 3.87 15.37 17.74
CA MET A 272 4.26 14.10 17.11
C MET A 272 3.06 13.37 16.49
N GLY A 273 1.87 13.45 17.12
CA GLY A 273 0.65 12.82 16.65
C GLY A 273 0.80 11.30 16.46
N ASN A 274 0.14 10.76 15.43
CA ASN A 274 0.15 9.31 15.12
C ASN A 274 1.22 8.90 14.09
N ASP A 275 2.14 9.79 13.71
CA ASP A 275 3.09 9.56 12.63
C ASP A 275 4.44 8.99 13.15
N SER A 276 4.72 7.72 12.80
CA SER A 276 5.91 6.99 13.25
C SER A 276 7.20 7.39 12.56
N ASP A 277 7.13 8.10 11.42
CA ASP A 277 8.30 8.45 10.59
C ASP A 277 9.01 9.72 11.07
N ARG A 278 8.63 10.22 12.26
CA ARG A 278 9.05 11.52 12.82
C ARG A 278 10.07 11.43 13.96
N LEU A 279 10.47 10.24 14.39
CA LEU A 279 11.44 10.08 15.49
C LEU A 279 12.79 10.78 15.23
N PRO A 280 13.37 10.78 14.00
CA PRO A 280 14.58 11.54 13.72
C PRO A 280 14.36 13.06 13.82
N ILE A 281 13.17 13.54 13.44
CA ILE A 281 12.81 14.96 13.55
C ILE A 281 12.67 15.34 15.02
N LEU A 282 12.05 14.48 15.83
CA LEU A 282 11.96 14.63 17.28
C LEU A 282 13.36 14.74 17.92
N GLN A 283 14.25 13.79 17.64
CA GLN A 283 15.61 13.82 18.16
C GLN A 283 16.37 15.08 17.74
N HIS A 284 16.21 15.53 16.49
CA HIS A 284 16.83 16.76 16.01
C HIS A 284 16.26 18.02 16.70
N ALA A 285 14.94 18.09 16.88
CA ALA A 285 14.29 19.21 17.55
C ALA A 285 14.69 19.27 19.04
N LEU A 286 14.78 18.12 19.72
CA LEU A 286 15.20 18.04 21.12
C LEU A 286 16.68 18.41 21.29
N MET A 287 17.56 17.92 20.41
CA MET A 287 18.96 18.33 20.36
C MET A 287 19.09 19.85 20.25
N ARG A 288 18.40 20.46 19.28
CA ARG A 288 18.40 21.92 19.10
C ARG A 288 17.83 22.67 20.30
N THR A 289 16.75 22.16 20.87
CA THR A 289 16.11 22.75 22.06
C THR A 289 17.06 22.72 23.26
N TYR A 290 17.81 21.63 23.41
CA TYR A 290 18.82 21.46 24.45
C TYR A 290 20.01 22.41 24.24
N ASP A 291 20.52 22.55 23.01
CA ASP A 291 21.61 23.49 22.68
C ASP A 291 21.23 24.95 23.01
N VAL A 292 19.99 25.33 22.67
CA VAL A 292 19.43 26.65 22.98
C VAL A 292 19.33 26.87 24.49
N TRP A 293 18.82 25.88 25.22
CA TRP A 293 18.71 25.94 26.68
C TRP A 293 20.08 26.04 27.36
N GLN A 294 21.05 25.23 26.93
CA GLN A 294 22.41 25.23 27.46
C GLN A 294 23.11 26.57 27.20
N SER A 295 22.92 27.14 26.00
CA SER A 295 23.48 28.44 25.61
C SER A 295 22.85 29.61 26.38
N ALA A 296 21.61 29.48 26.85
CA ALA A 296 20.96 30.50 27.66
C ALA A 296 21.61 30.64 29.06
N GLY A 297 22.31 29.59 29.55
CA GLY A 297 23.18 29.66 30.72
C GLY A 297 22.49 29.94 32.06
N VAL A 298 21.17 29.79 32.15
CA VAL A 298 20.41 30.06 33.37
C VAL A 298 20.43 28.84 34.28
N THR A 299 21.27 28.89 35.32
CA THR A 299 21.43 27.79 36.28
C THR A 299 20.12 27.46 36.99
N GLY A 300 19.68 26.21 36.88
CA GLY A 300 18.49 25.69 37.54
C GLY A 300 17.15 25.93 36.83
N GLU A 301 17.15 26.60 35.67
CA GLU A 301 15.94 26.75 34.85
C GLU A 301 15.66 25.46 34.06
N PRO A 302 14.43 24.91 34.08
CA PRO A 302 14.10 23.75 33.24
C PRO A 302 13.99 24.12 31.76
N ILE A 303 14.22 23.14 30.88
CA ILE A 303 13.88 23.23 29.45
C ILE A 303 12.37 23.46 29.34
N ASP A 304 11.99 24.69 29.00
CA ASP A 304 10.58 25.11 28.84
C ASP A 304 10.23 25.50 27.39
N VAL A 305 8.95 25.78 27.14
CA VAL A 305 8.35 26.02 25.80
C VAL A 305 9.06 27.13 25.03
N LYS A 306 9.61 28.14 25.73
CA LYS A 306 10.38 29.22 25.13
C LYS A 306 11.61 28.73 24.34
N HIS A 307 12.30 27.69 24.81
CA HIS A 307 13.47 27.15 24.13
C HIS A 307 13.05 26.35 22.89
N LEU A 308 11.97 25.58 22.99
CA LEU A 308 11.41 24.84 21.85
C LEU A 308 10.94 25.80 20.76
N ASP A 309 10.25 26.87 21.13
CA ASP A 309 9.73 27.87 20.18
C ASP A 309 10.84 28.66 19.49
N GLN A 310 11.96 28.92 20.16
CA GLN A 310 13.15 29.53 19.54
C GLN A 310 13.75 28.68 18.42
N THR A 311 13.59 27.35 18.49
CA THR A 311 13.99 26.46 17.39
C THR A 311 12.95 26.36 16.27
N GLY A 312 11.76 26.94 16.45
CA GLY A 312 10.63 26.80 15.53
C GLY A 312 9.81 25.52 15.75
N GLY A 313 9.95 24.88 16.93
CA GLY A 313 9.24 23.65 17.29
C GLY A 313 9.70 22.43 16.48
N ILE A 314 8.98 21.30 16.61
CA ILE A 314 9.36 20.04 15.93
C ILE A 314 9.33 20.20 14.41
N ASN A 315 8.38 20.99 13.90
CA ASN A 315 8.14 21.11 12.46
C ASN A 315 9.20 21.94 11.73
N GLN A 316 9.76 22.98 12.35
CA GLN A 316 10.68 23.89 11.67
C GLN A 316 12.13 23.77 12.12
N ALA A 317 12.42 23.17 13.28
CA ALA A 317 13.79 23.04 13.81
C ALA A 317 14.78 22.47 12.78
N LEU A 318 14.34 21.46 12.03
CA LEU A 318 15.16 20.86 10.99
C LEU A 318 15.44 21.81 9.82
N SER A 319 14.41 22.50 9.31
CA SER A 319 14.57 23.44 8.18
C SER A 319 15.44 24.63 8.59
N THR A 320 15.20 25.20 9.77
CA THR A 320 15.95 26.35 10.29
C THR A 320 17.43 26.00 10.43
N HIS A 321 17.75 24.83 10.98
CA HIS A 321 19.14 24.42 11.15
C HIS A 321 19.85 24.10 9.82
N ALA A 322 19.14 23.53 8.85
CA ALA A 322 19.67 23.34 7.50
C ALA A 322 19.91 24.69 6.78
N ASP A 323 19.01 25.67 6.98
CA ASP A 323 19.18 27.02 6.45
C ASP A 323 20.36 27.76 7.12
N GLU A 324 20.58 27.58 8.42
CA GLU A 324 21.79 28.09 9.10
C GLU A 324 23.07 27.53 8.47
N ALA A 325 23.14 26.21 8.26
CA ALA A 325 24.28 25.57 7.61
C ALA A 325 24.49 26.07 6.17
N PHE A 326 23.39 26.29 5.42
CA PHE A 326 23.45 26.85 4.07
C PHE A 326 23.89 28.31 4.06
N ASN A 327 23.48 29.11 5.04
CA ASN A 327 23.83 30.53 5.13
C ASN A 327 25.27 30.77 5.58
N GLU A 328 25.96 29.75 6.13
CA GLU A 328 27.41 29.79 6.40
C GLU A 328 28.26 29.74 5.12
N LEU A 329 27.68 29.32 3.99
CA LEU A 329 28.38 29.20 2.72
C LEU A 329 28.46 30.53 1.96
N SER A 330 29.52 30.71 1.19
CA SER A 330 29.63 31.82 0.22
C SER A 330 28.60 31.67 -0.91
N GLN A 331 28.34 32.74 -1.68
CA GLN A 331 27.32 32.72 -2.74
C GLN A 331 27.60 31.67 -3.83
N ASP A 332 28.87 31.40 -4.13
CA ASP A 332 29.24 30.37 -5.12
C ASP A 332 29.16 28.96 -4.52
N GLN A 333 29.55 28.80 -3.25
CA GLN A 333 29.35 27.55 -2.52
C GLN A 333 27.87 27.21 -2.34
N GLN A 334 27.00 28.20 -2.15
CA GLN A 334 25.55 28.01 -2.07
C GLN A 334 24.97 27.46 -3.39
N LYS A 335 25.41 27.98 -4.54
CA LYS A 335 25.00 27.45 -5.85
C LYS A 335 25.50 26.02 -6.05
N LEU A 336 26.75 25.75 -5.64
CA LEU A 336 27.32 24.40 -5.72
C LEU A 336 26.59 23.42 -4.78
N ALA A 337 26.31 23.83 -3.54
CA ALA A 337 25.54 23.03 -2.58
C ALA A 337 24.15 22.71 -3.14
N ALA A 338 23.45 23.69 -3.74
CA ALA A 338 22.17 23.44 -4.39
C ALA A 338 22.28 22.39 -5.51
N LYS A 339 23.31 22.46 -6.36
CA LYS A 339 23.58 21.44 -7.39
C LYS A 339 23.85 20.06 -6.78
N ILE A 340 24.67 19.98 -5.74
CA ILE A 340 25.00 18.71 -5.06
C ILE A 340 23.74 18.10 -4.44
N PHE A 341 22.96 18.90 -3.71
CA PHE A 341 21.72 18.42 -3.09
C PHE A 341 20.68 17.96 -4.12
N LYS A 342 20.58 18.62 -5.28
CA LYS A 342 19.75 18.17 -6.41
C LYS A 342 20.24 16.84 -6.96
N ALA A 343 21.56 16.68 -7.13
CA ALA A 343 22.14 15.43 -7.60
C ALA A 343 21.90 14.28 -6.61
N LEU A 344 21.91 14.56 -5.30
CA LEU A 344 21.67 13.58 -4.23
C LEU A 344 20.18 13.22 -4.03
N THR A 345 19.25 13.81 -4.78
CA THR A 345 17.81 13.55 -4.66
C THR A 345 17.14 13.17 -5.98
N VAL A 346 16.08 12.37 -5.88
CA VAL A 346 15.19 12.03 -6.99
C VAL A 346 13.75 11.91 -6.45
N LYS A 347 12.73 11.89 -7.30
CA LYS A 347 11.34 11.65 -6.91
C LYS A 347 10.89 10.31 -7.50
N ALA A 348 10.45 9.38 -6.65
CA ALA A 348 9.87 8.12 -7.09
C ALA A 348 8.37 8.31 -7.42
N GLU A 349 7.77 7.31 -8.08
CA GLU A 349 6.32 7.24 -8.30
C GLU A 349 5.58 7.49 -6.97
N GLY A 350 4.66 8.48 -6.93
CA GLY A 350 3.90 8.82 -5.71
C GLY A 350 4.35 10.07 -4.95
N SER A 351 5.10 10.98 -5.58
CA SER A 351 5.46 12.30 -5.04
C SER A 351 6.39 12.33 -3.81
N ARG A 352 7.00 11.19 -3.48
CA ARG A 352 7.99 11.11 -2.38
C ARG A 352 9.40 11.26 -2.94
N GLY A 353 10.15 12.20 -2.37
CA GLY A 353 11.57 12.31 -2.64
C GLY A 353 12.33 11.11 -2.08
N VAL A 354 13.19 10.50 -2.90
CA VAL A 354 14.06 9.36 -2.59
C VAL A 354 15.52 9.81 -2.71
N ARG A 355 16.38 9.22 -1.88
CA ARG A 355 17.81 9.51 -1.86
C ARG A 355 18.53 8.88 -3.06
N ARG A 356 19.46 9.62 -3.66
CA ARG A 356 20.35 9.15 -4.73
C ARG A 356 21.81 9.36 -4.32
N PRO A 357 22.45 8.40 -3.65
CA PRO A 357 23.84 8.54 -3.24
C PRO A 357 24.77 8.57 -4.42
N MET A 358 25.84 9.36 -4.30
CA MET A 358 26.82 9.54 -5.36
C MET A 358 28.23 9.49 -4.79
N SER A 359 29.13 8.85 -5.53
CA SER A 359 30.56 8.94 -5.26
C SER A 359 31.08 10.37 -5.46
N LEU A 360 32.20 10.71 -4.83
CA LEU A 360 32.87 11.98 -5.04
C LEU A 360 33.21 12.19 -6.52
N SER A 361 33.68 11.14 -7.22
CA SER A 361 33.97 11.22 -8.65
C SER A 361 32.74 11.57 -9.48
N GLN A 362 31.59 10.96 -9.20
CA GLN A 362 30.33 11.30 -9.88
C GLN A 362 29.88 12.74 -9.59
N LEU A 363 30.03 13.22 -8.34
CA LEU A 363 29.72 14.60 -8.00
C LEU A 363 30.63 15.59 -8.73
N ILE A 364 31.92 15.27 -8.91
CA ILE A 364 32.86 16.08 -9.70
C ILE A 364 32.38 16.19 -11.14
N GLU A 365 32.00 15.08 -11.77
CA GLU A 365 31.50 15.06 -13.15
C GLU A 365 30.19 15.82 -13.32
N VAL A 366 29.21 15.60 -12.43
CA VAL A 366 27.88 16.23 -12.50
C VAL A 366 27.95 17.73 -12.21
N THR A 367 28.82 18.16 -11.28
CA THR A 367 28.89 19.57 -10.86
C THR A 367 29.94 20.39 -11.60
N GLU A 368 30.90 19.74 -12.28
CA GLU A 368 32.10 20.33 -12.88
C GLU A 368 32.96 21.11 -11.88
N ALA A 369 32.88 20.73 -10.60
CA ALA A 369 33.64 21.35 -9.51
C ALA A 369 34.74 20.42 -9.02
N SER A 370 35.85 21.00 -8.54
CA SER A 370 36.92 20.23 -7.90
C SER A 370 36.46 19.59 -6.59
N SER A 371 37.13 18.51 -6.20
CA SER A 371 36.92 17.82 -4.92
C SER A 371 36.90 18.78 -3.73
N ASP A 372 37.87 19.70 -3.66
CA ASP A 372 37.99 20.68 -2.57
C ASP A 372 36.78 21.62 -2.49
N HIS A 373 36.26 22.06 -3.63
CA HIS A 373 35.08 22.92 -3.65
C HIS A 373 33.83 22.16 -3.21
N ILE A 374 33.65 20.91 -3.66
CA ILE A 374 32.53 20.04 -3.24
C ILE A 374 32.58 19.81 -1.73
N LEU A 375 33.76 19.46 -1.19
CA LEU A 375 33.95 19.27 0.24
C LEU A 375 33.69 20.57 1.02
N SER A 376 34.17 21.71 0.53
CA SER A 376 33.90 23.01 1.17
C SER A 376 32.40 23.34 1.24
N ALA A 377 31.63 22.95 0.22
CA ALA A 377 30.18 23.14 0.17
C ALA A 377 29.42 22.13 1.05
N LEU A 378 29.95 20.92 1.25
CA LEU A 378 29.32 19.86 2.05
C LEU A 378 29.69 19.91 3.55
N ASN A 379 30.88 20.37 3.91
CA ASN A 379 31.38 20.30 5.29
C ASN A 379 30.43 20.92 6.34
N PRO A 380 29.80 22.09 6.13
CA PRO A 380 28.82 22.63 7.09
C PRO A 380 27.63 21.70 7.37
N PHE A 381 27.29 20.80 6.44
CA PHE A 381 26.23 19.80 6.54
C PHE A 381 26.72 18.42 7.03
N ARG A 382 28.01 18.29 7.39
CA ARG A 382 28.65 17.06 7.88
C ARG A 382 29.15 17.15 9.32
N LYS A 383 29.19 18.36 9.89
CA LYS A 383 29.66 18.63 11.26
C LYS A 383 28.89 17.80 12.28
N SER A 384 29.54 17.54 13.42
CA SER A 384 28.85 16.99 14.60
C SER A 384 27.67 17.90 15.00
N GLY A 385 26.49 17.33 15.25
CA GLY A 385 25.22 18.05 15.45
C GLY A 385 24.49 18.46 14.16
N ARG A 386 25.16 18.44 13.01
CA ARG A 386 24.60 18.73 11.67
C ARG A 386 24.83 17.56 10.72
N SER A 387 24.50 16.34 11.14
CA SER A 387 24.64 15.13 10.34
C SER A 387 23.60 15.05 9.21
N PHE A 388 23.49 16.08 8.37
CA PHE A 388 22.56 16.15 7.24
C PHE A 388 23.04 15.33 6.05
N VAL A 389 24.36 15.28 5.85
CA VAL A 389 25.04 14.52 4.81
C VAL A 389 25.99 13.50 5.46
N SER A 390 25.99 12.29 4.92
CA SER A 390 26.90 11.21 5.23
C SER A 390 27.92 11.03 4.10
N PRO A 391 29.18 10.62 4.38
CA PRO A 391 29.73 10.35 5.71
C PRO A 391 30.03 11.63 6.50
N GLY A 392 30.13 11.50 7.83
CA GLY A 392 30.43 12.63 8.73
C GLY A 392 31.79 13.28 8.45
N GLU A 393 32.04 14.43 9.06
CA GLU A 393 33.24 15.26 8.82
C GLU A 393 34.58 14.52 9.07
N THR A 394 34.61 13.60 10.04
CA THR A 394 35.84 12.87 10.45
C THR A 394 36.18 11.68 9.54
N ALA A 395 35.31 11.31 8.60
CA ALA A 395 35.58 10.20 7.70
C ALA A 395 36.60 10.60 6.63
N GLU A 396 37.58 9.73 6.36
CA GLU A 396 38.49 9.88 5.23
C GLU A 396 37.70 9.85 3.92
N VAL A 397 37.96 10.83 3.06
CA VAL A 397 37.29 10.96 1.76
C VAL A 397 38.30 10.70 0.64
N ASN A 398 37.90 9.83 -0.28
CA ASN A 398 38.57 9.56 -1.55
C ASN A 398 37.54 9.62 -2.69
N ASP A 399 38.00 9.42 -3.93
CA ASP A 399 37.15 9.53 -5.13
C ASP A 399 35.96 8.55 -5.15
N SER A 400 36.11 7.39 -4.50
CA SER A 400 35.05 6.38 -4.38
C SER A 400 34.13 6.59 -3.17
N THR A 401 34.40 7.58 -2.32
CA THR A 401 33.56 7.86 -1.15
C THR A 401 32.17 8.30 -1.57
N ILE A 402 31.16 7.58 -1.08
CA ILE A 402 29.76 7.82 -1.38
C ILE A 402 29.19 8.86 -0.42
N PHE A 403 28.71 9.98 -0.97
CA PHE A 403 27.92 10.97 -0.27
C PHE A 403 26.42 10.66 -0.39
N ASP A 404 25.69 10.81 0.72
CA ASP A 404 24.24 10.62 0.80
C ASP A 404 23.62 11.60 1.79
N ILE A 405 22.33 11.88 1.65
CA ILE A 405 21.51 12.48 2.69
C ILE A 405 21.33 11.47 3.82
N SER A 406 21.70 11.85 5.04
CA SER A 406 21.70 10.95 6.20
C SER A 406 20.31 10.42 6.55
N HIS A 407 19.25 11.22 6.31
CA HIS A 407 17.87 10.79 6.53
C HIS A 407 16.88 11.50 5.59
N GLU A 408 15.90 10.76 5.04
CA GLU A 408 14.83 11.29 4.18
C GLU A 408 13.96 12.36 4.86
N SER A 409 14.02 12.46 6.18
CA SER A 409 13.34 13.52 6.93
C SER A 409 13.86 14.91 6.54
N LEU A 410 15.13 15.03 6.13
CA LEU A 410 15.68 16.27 5.60
C LEU A 410 14.96 16.71 4.32
N MET A 411 14.70 15.77 3.41
CA MET A 411 14.01 16.05 2.14
C MET A 411 12.57 16.50 2.36
N ARG A 412 11.92 16.02 3.42
CA ARG A 412 10.55 16.41 3.79
C ARG A 412 10.50 17.73 4.57
N GLY A 413 11.44 17.91 5.50
CA GLY A 413 11.43 19.02 6.46
C GLY A 413 12.13 20.27 5.97
N TRP A 414 13.16 20.17 5.13
CA TRP A 414 13.88 21.34 4.63
C TRP A 414 13.22 21.91 3.38
N LYS A 415 12.61 23.10 3.54
CA LYS A 415 11.84 23.75 2.47
C LYS A 415 12.64 23.98 1.19
N ARG A 416 13.92 24.37 1.30
CA ARG A 416 14.78 24.61 0.13
C ARG A 416 15.03 23.31 -0.64
N LEU A 417 15.38 22.23 0.07
CA LEU A 417 15.64 20.94 -0.56
C LEU A 417 14.40 20.38 -1.25
N LYS A 418 13.22 20.59 -0.66
CA LYS A 418 11.95 20.24 -1.31
C LYS A 418 11.79 20.96 -2.64
N ASN A 419 11.93 22.29 -2.66
CA ASN A 419 11.84 23.09 -3.88
C ASN A 419 12.92 22.71 -4.90
N TRP A 420 14.15 22.50 -4.46
CA TRP A 420 15.24 22.07 -5.34
C TRP A 420 14.98 20.71 -5.96
N THR A 421 14.41 19.77 -5.20
CA THR A 421 14.02 18.46 -5.72
C THR A 421 12.91 18.60 -6.76
N GLU A 422 11.91 19.47 -6.54
CA GLU A 422 10.85 19.75 -7.53
C GLU A 422 11.43 20.36 -8.82
N GLU A 423 12.26 21.40 -8.70
CA GLU A 423 12.97 22.02 -9.83
C GLU A 423 13.81 21.02 -10.62
N GLU A 424 14.48 20.10 -9.92
CA GLU A 424 15.32 19.07 -10.52
C GLU A 424 14.50 18.04 -11.30
N MET A 425 13.33 17.66 -10.79
CA MET A 425 12.45 16.72 -11.48
C MET A 425 11.79 17.35 -12.70
N ASP A 426 11.42 18.62 -12.64
CA ASP A 426 10.91 19.35 -13.81
C ASP A 426 11.98 19.44 -14.91
N SER A 427 13.23 19.67 -14.50
CA SER A 427 14.40 19.68 -15.38
C SER A 427 14.63 18.30 -16.03
N ALA A 428 14.63 17.24 -15.22
CA ALA A 428 14.79 15.87 -15.69
C ALA A 428 13.66 15.43 -16.63
N ALA A 429 12.39 15.74 -16.30
CA ALA A 429 11.23 15.38 -17.12
C ALA A 429 11.23 16.08 -18.49
N LEU A 430 11.72 17.32 -18.56
CA LEU A 430 11.92 18.00 -19.83
C LEU A 430 13.06 17.34 -20.63
N TYR A 431 14.18 17.01 -19.98
CA TYR A 431 15.29 16.34 -20.64
C TYR A 431 14.92 14.94 -21.19
N VAL A 432 14.16 14.15 -20.43
CA VAL A 432 13.65 12.84 -20.89
C VAL A 432 12.81 13.02 -22.16
N ARG A 433 11.87 13.97 -22.17
CA ARG A 433 11.06 14.28 -23.37
C ARG A 433 11.89 14.69 -24.58
N ILE A 434 12.95 15.48 -24.38
CA ILE A 434 13.88 15.87 -25.46
C ILE A 434 14.62 14.62 -25.97
N SER A 435 15.06 13.74 -25.08
CA SER A 435 15.81 12.54 -25.42
C SER A 435 14.95 11.52 -26.19
N GLU A 436 13.71 11.31 -25.75
CA GLU A 436 12.72 10.47 -26.44
C GLU A 436 12.36 11.05 -27.82
N ALA A 437 12.15 12.37 -27.92
CA ALA A 437 11.91 13.02 -29.21
C ALA A 437 13.10 12.90 -30.17
N ALA A 438 14.32 13.02 -29.64
CA ALA A 438 15.55 12.83 -30.41
C ALA A 438 15.66 11.39 -30.94
N ALA A 439 15.34 10.39 -30.11
CA ALA A 439 15.31 8.99 -30.50
C ALA A 439 14.29 8.73 -31.62
N LEU A 440 13.04 9.18 -31.43
CA LEU A 440 11.97 9.03 -32.44
C LEU A 440 12.28 9.76 -33.76
N HIS A 441 12.92 10.93 -33.69
CA HIS A 441 13.36 11.65 -34.88
C HIS A 441 14.47 10.91 -35.62
N LYS A 442 15.39 10.27 -34.90
CA LYS A 442 16.44 9.41 -35.49
C LYS A 442 15.85 8.22 -36.24
N GLU A 443 14.72 7.69 -35.76
CA GLU A 443 13.93 6.63 -36.41
C GLU A 443 13.01 7.14 -37.54
N GLY A 444 12.91 8.47 -37.73
CA GLY A 444 12.03 9.08 -38.73
C GLY A 444 10.55 9.10 -38.35
N ALA A 445 10.22 8.76 -37.10
CA ALA A 445 8.85 8.69 -36.57
C ALA A 445 8.36 10.02 -35.98
N ALA A 446 9.25 10.98 -35.71
CA ALA A 446 8.91 12.30 -35.17
C ALA A 446 9.59 13.43 -35.96
N ALA A 447 8.94 14.59 -36.00
CA ALA A 447 9.50 15.82 -36.58
C ALA A 447 10.32 16.61 -35.54
N LEU A 448 11.16 17.53 -36.02
CA LEU A 448 11.86 18.51 -35.18
C LEU A 448 10.86 19.40 -34.41
N TRP A 449 11.23 19.81 -33.21
CA TRP A 449 10.40 20.66 -32.35
C TRP A 449 10.25 22.08 -32.90
N ARG A 450 9.14 22.72 -32.53
CA ARG A 450 8.79 24.11 -32.89
C ARG A 450 8.32 24.86 -31.65
N ASP A 451 8.12 26.16 -31.78
CA ASP A 451 7.51 26.95 -30.71
C ASP A 451 6.07 26.49 -30.45
N PRO A 452 5.67 26.34 -29.17
CA PRO A 452 6.35 26.84 -27.96
C PRO A 452 7.35 25.86 -27.30
N GLU A 453 7.41 24.60 -27.73
CA GLU A 453 8.19 23.53 -27.08
C GLU A 453 9.70 23.75 -27.19
N LEU A 454 10.15 24.20 -28.35
CA LEU A 454 11.55 24.54 -28.62
C LEU A 454 12.03 25.69 -27.71
N GLN A 455 11.28 26.80 -27.66
CA GLN A 455 11.60 27.94 -26.78
C GLN A 455 11.70 27.52 -25.31
N LEU A 456 10.80 26.65 -24.84
CA LEU A 456 10.83 26.14 -23.47
C LEU A 456 12.09 25.29 -23.19
N ALA A 457 12.52 24.48 -24.15
CA ALA A 457 13.75 23.70 -24.06
C ALA A 457 15.02 24.57 -24.10
N GLU A 458 15.04 25.62 -24.91
CA GLU A 458 16.17 26.56 -24.99
C GLU A 458 16.30 27.40 -23.72
N ASP A 459 15.19 27.94 -23.22
CA ASP A 459 15.13 28.65 -21.95
C ASP A 459 15.64 27.78 -20.80
N TRP A 460 15.21 26.51 -20.78
CA TRP A 460 15.69 25.53 -19.81
C TRP A 460 17.20 25.29 -19.93
N LYS A 461 17.71 25.00 -21.13
CA LYS A 461 19.15 24.77 -21.37
C LYS A 461 19.99 25.97 -20.93
N ALA A 462 19.54 27.19 -21.23
CA ALA A 462 20.23 28.42 -20.86
C ALA A 462 20.27 28.65 -19.34
N ARG A 463 19.16 28.32 -18.63
CA ARG A 463 19.05 28.48 -17.18
C ARG A 463 19.80 27.41 -16.40
N GLN A 464 19.60 26.14 -16.75
CA GLN A 464 20.13 25.01 -15.98
C GLN A 464 21.55 24.61 -16.36
N LYS A 465 21.97 24.87 -17.61
CA LYS A 465 23.28 24.47 -18.15
C LYS A 465 23.63 23.01 -17.82
N PRO A 466 22.78 22.04 -18.21
CA PRO A 466 23.02 20.63 -17.92
C PRO A 466 24.26 20.15 -18.68
N ASN A 467 24.96 19.15 -18.15
CA ASN A 467 26.07 18.48 -18.82
C ASN A 467 25.75 16.99 -19.05
N ASP A 468 26.66 16.27 -19.72
CA ASP A 468 26.48 14.87 -20.08
C ASP A 468 26.37 13.93 -18.87
N ALA A 469 27.22 14.17 -17.85
CA ALA A 469 27.19 13.43 -16.60
C ALA A 469 25.84 13.58 -15.88
N TRP A 470 25.30 14.80 -15.84
CA TRP A 470 23.96 15.09 -15.31
C TRP A 470 22.86 14.40 -16.13
N GLY A 471 22.92 14.47 -17.46
CA GLY A 471 21.92 13.85 -18.34
C GLY A 471 21.86 12.33 -18.16
N SER A 472 23.03 11.71 -18.02
CA SER A 472 23.19 10.27 -17.80
C SER A 472 22.52 9.77 -16.51
N LEU A 473 22.21 10.66 -15.54
CA LEU A 473 21.46 10.30 -14.33
C LEU A 473 19.97 10.02 -14.59
N TYR A 474 19.44 10.42 -15.75
CA TYR A 474 18.00 10.38 -16.04
C TYR A 474 17.68 9.66 -17.35
N HIS A 475 18.49 9.87 -18.40
CA HIS A 475 18.30 9.21 -19.69
C HIS A 475 19.61 9.18 -20.48
N SER A 476 19.88 8.08 -21.16
CA SER A 476 21.05 7.93 -22.04
C SER A 476 20.91 8.78 -23.32
N GLY A 477 22.03 9.13 -23.96
CA GLY A 477 21.99 9.84 -25.25
C GLY A 477 21.86 11.36 -25.16
N TYR A 478 22.49 11.98 -24.14
CA TYR A 478 22.53 13.43 -23.97
C TYR A 478 23.04 14.17 -25.23
N SER A 479 24.08 13.64 -25.88
CA SER A 479 24.65 14.21 -27.10
C SER A 479 23.64 14.23 -28.26
N ASP A 480 22.89 13.14 -28.45
CA ASP A 480 21.83 13.04 -29.46
C ASP A 480 20.68 14.01 -29.15
N ALA A 481 20.28 14.12 -27.88
CA ALA A 481 19.27 15.06 -27.41
C ALA A 481 19.67 16.53 -27.68
N MET A 482 20.92 16.89 -27.36
CA MET A 482 21.42 18.24 -27.62
C MET A 482 21.54 18.54 -29.11
N SER A 483 21.95 17.58 -29.93
CA SER A 483 21.98 17.72 -31.39
C SER A 483 20.59 17.90 -31.98
N PHE A 484 19.58 17.20 -31.45
CA PHE A 484 18.19 17.35 -31.87
C PHE A 484 17.65 18.76 -31.59
N LEU A 485 17.94 19.33 -30.42
CA LEU A 485 17.56 20.71 -30.11
C LEU A 485 18.22 21.71 -31.05
N GLU A 486 19.51 21.56 -31.32
CA GLU A 486 20.24 22.44 -32.24
C GLU A 486 19.65 22.39 -33.66
N LYS A 487 19.36 21.19 -34.18
CA LYS A 487 18.67 21.02 -35.48
C LYS A 487 17.28 21.67 -35.48
N SER A 488 16.55 21.56 -34.37
CA SER A 488 15.21 22.16 -34.23
C SER A 488 15.29 23.69 -34.23
N HIS A 489 16.25 24.28 -33.50
CA HIS A 489 16.56 25.72 -33.52
C HIS A 489 16.87 26.21 -34.93
N ASP A 490 17.80 25.58 -35.63
CA ASP A 490 18.23 25.99 -36.96
C ASP A 490 17.07 25.94 -37.97
N ARG A 491 16.22 24.91 -37.86
CA ARG A 491 15.03 24.78 -38.68
C ARG A 491 14.01 25.89 -38.41
N GLN A 492 13.74 26.19 -37.14
CA GLN A 492 12.81 27.25 -36.75
C GLN A 492 13.32 28.62 -37.22
N ALA A 493 14.61 28.91 -37.02
CA ALA A 493 15.25 30.13 -37.49
C ALA A 493 15.13 30.28 -39.02
N ALA A 494 15.33 29.20 -39.77
CA ALA A 494 15.16 29.19 -41.23
C ALA A 494 13.69 29.42 -41.65
N GLU A 495 12.72 28.81 -40.98
CA GLU A 495 11.29 29.00 -41.28
C GLU A 495 10.82 30.44 -40.96
N VAL A 496 11.27 31.03 -39.86
CA VAL A 496 10.98 32.43 -39.51
C VAL A 496 11.61 33.39 -40.53
N ALA A 497 12.86 33.14 -40.94
CA ALA A 497 13.52 33.93 -41.98
C ALA A 497 12.78 33.82 -43.32
N ALA A 498 12.34 32.62 -43.71
CA ALA A 498 11.56 32.39 -44.92
C ALA A 498 10.19 33.10 -44.89
N LYS A 499 9.48 33.06 -43.75
CA LYS A 499 8.21 33.80 -43.57
C LYS A 499 8.40 35.32 -43.67
N LYS A 500 9.46 35.87 -43.07
CA LYS A 500 9.82 37.30 -43.21
C LYS A 500 10.13 37.66 -44.66
N ARG A 501 10.89 36.81 -45.37
CA ARG A 501 11.19 37.03 -46.80
C ARG A 501 9.92 36.98 -47.67
N ARG A 502 9.03 36.02 -47.43
CA ARG A 502 7.75 35.90 -48.16
C ARG A 502 6.83 37.09 -47.93
N SER A 503 6.73 37.59 -46.70
CA SER A 503 5.88 38.77 -46.42
C SER A 503 6.41 40.04 -47.07
N LEU A 504 7.73 40.21 -47.15
CA LEU A 504 8.36 41.29 -47.91
C LEU A 504 8.07 41.19 -49.42
N LEU A 505 8.19 39.98 -50.00
CA LEU A 505 7.89 39.76 -51.42
C LEU A 505 6.41 40.01 -51.76
N VAL A 506 5.47 39.59 -50.90
CA VAL A 506 4.04 39.85 -51.09
C VAL A 506 3.74 41.36 -51.01
N ARG A 507 4.33 42.09 -50.06
CA ARG A 507 4.19 43.55 -49.96
C ARG A 507 4.73 44.25 -51.20
N ALA A 508 5.86 43.80 -51.74
CA ALA A 508 6.42 44.33 -52.99
C ALA A 508 5.50 44.06 -54.20
N ALA A 509 4.95 42.85 -54.31
CA ALA A 509 4.04 42.49 -55.40
C ALA A 509 2.74 43.32 -55.39
N VAL A 510 2.18 43.59 -54.20
CA VAL A 510 1.01 44.47 -54.05
C VAL A 510 1.34 45.90 -54.48
N LEU A 511 2.52 46.41 -54.13
CA LEU A 511 2.94 47.76 -54.53
C LEU A 511 3.09 47.87 -56.05
N VAL A 512 3.70 46.86 -56.69
CA VAL A 512 3.80 46.78 -58.16
C VAL A 512 2.42 46.72 -58.81
N PHE A 513 1.49 45.92 -58.27
CA PHE A 513 0.13 45.83 -58.77
C PHE A 513 -0.60 47.17 -58.72
N VAL A 514 -0.48 47.92 -57.62
CA VAL A 514 -1.07 49.27 -57.49
C VAL A 514 -0.50 50.22 -58.54
N VAL A 515 0.82 50.19 -58.79
CA VAL A 515 1.46 51.02 -59.83
C VAL A 515 0.97 50.65 -61.24
N VAL A 516 0.80 49.36 -61.54
CA VAL A 516 0.29 48.92 -62.85
C VAL A 516 -1.15 49.35 -63.05
N VAL A 517 -2.02 49.19 -62.05
CA VAL A 517 -3.43 49.58 -62.13
C VAL A 517 -3.59 51.10 -62.29
N THR A 518 -2.82 51.91 -61.55
CA THR A 518 -2.86 53.38 -61.70
C THR A 518 -2.34 53.81 -63.07
N SER A 519 -1.29 53.17 -63.59
CA SER A 519 -0.74 53.43 -64.92
C SER A 519 -1.73 53.08 -66.03
N LEU A 520 -2.39 51.92 -65.94
CA LEU A 520 -3.44 51.49 -66.88
C LEU A 520 -4.67 52.40 -66.82
N SER A 521 -5.05 52.85 -65.63
CA SER A 521 -6.16 53.80 -65.45
C SER A 521 -5.85 55.17 -66.08
N ALA A 522 -4.64 55.68 -65.88
CA ALA A 522 -4.17 56.90 -66.53
C ALA A 522 -4.11 56.75 -68.07
N TRP A 523 -3.67 55.58 -68.56
CA TRP A 523 -3.64 55.28 -69.99
C TRP A 523 -5.05 55.17 -70.60
N ALA A 524 -6.01 54.57 -69.90
CA ALA A 524 -7.40 54.48 -70.33
C ALA A 524 -8.07 55.87 -70.41
N LEU A 525 -7.81 56.75 -69.43
CA LEU A 525 -8.29 58.13 -69.46
C LEU A 525 -7.68 58.92 -70.62
N TYR A 526 -6.39 58.69 -70.93
CA TYR A 526 -5.72 59.29 -72.07
C TYR A 526 -6.33 58.84 -73.42
N GLN A 527 -6.62 57.54 -73.58
CA GLN A 527 -7.30 57.01 -74.77
C GLN A 527 -8.73 57.54 -74.94
N SER A 528 -9.46 57.72 -73.84
CA SER A 528 -10.81 58.31 -73.87
C SER A 528 -10.81 59.72 -74.45
N ASN A 529 -9.80 60.54 -74.13
CA ASN A 529 -9.68 61.90 -74.67
C ASN A 529 -9.34 61.92 -76.17
N ILE A 530 -8.52 60.99 -76.66
CA ILE A 530 -8.22 60.86 -78.10
C ILE A 530 -9.44 60.35 -78.87
N ALA A 531 -10.22 59.44 -78.28
CA ALA A 531 -11.43 58.92 -78.90
C ALA A 531 -12.50 60.01 -79.09
N THR A 532 -12.63 60.94 -78.14
CA THR A 532 -13.53 62.09 -78.29
C THR A 532 -13.11 63.04 -79.42
N GLU A 533 -11.82 63.24 -79.62
CA GLU A 533 -11.27 64.08 -80.69
C GLU A 533 -11.53 63.47 -82.08
N LYS A 534 -11.32 62.16 -82.22
CA LYS A 534 -11.61 61.41 -83.47
C LYS A 534 -13.11 61.30 -83.80
N SER A 535 -13.97 61.31 -82.77
CA SER A 535 -15.43 61.26 -82.98
C SER A 535 -15.99 62.55 -83.59
N LEU A 536 -15.34 63.69 -83.34
CA LEU A 536 -15.66 65.00 -83.93
C LEU A 536 -15.23 65.09 -85.41
N GLU A 537 -14.10 64.49 -85.78
CA GLU A 537 -13.67 64.41 -87.19
C GLU A 537 -14.51 63.44 -88.04
N ALA A 538 -15.01 62.36 -87.42
CA ALA A 538 -15.87 61.37 -88.09
C ALA A 538 -17.28 61.92 -88.43
N GLN A 539 -17.78 62.89 -87.66
CA GLN A 539 -19.04 63.59 -87.97
C GLN A 539 -18.87 64.60 -89.10
N ALA A 540 -17.70 65.24 -89.23
CA ALA A 540 -17.42 66.20 -90.31
C ALA A 540 -17.27 65.53 -91.70
N LYS A 541 -16.80 64.27 -91.77
CA LYS A 541 -16.69 63.51 -93.03
C LYS A 541 -17.99 62.82 -93.47
N SER A 542 -19.03 62.82 -92.64
CA SER A 542 -20.34 62.23 -92.94
C SER A 542 -21.20 63.10 -93.85
N GLU A 543 -20.87 64.38 -94.06
CA GLU A 543 -21.62 65.29 -94.95
C GLU A 543 -21.13 65.27 -96.41
N GLU A 544 -19.89 64.86 -96.68
CA GLU A 544 -19.30 64.88 -98.03
C GLU A 544 -19.56 63.59 -98.83
N ALA A 545 -19.82 62.46 -98.15
CA ALA A 545 -20.04 61.14 -98.78
C ALA A 545 -21.47 60.91 -99.33
N LEU A 546 -22.38 61.87 -99.16
CA LEU A 546 -23.78 61.76 -99.57
C LEU A 546 -24.05 62.28 -101.00
N ASN A 547 -23.05 62.85 -101.69
CA ASN A 547 -23.25 63.51 -103.00
C ASN A 547 -22.61 62.80 -104.21
N GLU A 548 -21.78 61.76 -104.01
CA GLU A 548 -21.13 61.03 -105.12
C GLU A 548 -21.73 59.66 -105.43
N LYS A 549 -22.70 59.18 -104.63
CA LYS A 549 -23.31 57.85 -104.80
C LYS A 549 -24.49 57.80 -105.79
N ALA A 550 -24.63 58.80 -106.66
CA ALA A 550 -25.71 58.92 -107.64
C ALA A 550 -25.32 58.52 -109.09
N ARG A 551 -24.17 57.87 -109.29
CA ARG A 551 -23.80 57.29 -110.60
C ARG A 551 -23.25 55.89 -110.44
N ALA A 552 -24.14 54.99 -110.06
CA ALA A 552 -23.94 53.56 -110.26
C ALA A 552 -24.58 53.15 -111.61
N GLU A 553 -23.84 52.32 -112.33
CA GLU A 553 -24.36 51.25 -113.20
C GLU A 553 -24.95 51.60 -114.56
N THR A 554 -24.19 51.24 -115.60
CA THR A 554 -24.57 50.59 -116.89
C THR A 554 -23.31 50.68 -117.77
N GLU A 555 -22.76 49.64 -118.40
CA GLU A 555 -23.42 48.56 -119.14
C GLU A 555 -22.60 47.27 -119.12
N LYS A 556 -23.39 46.20 -119.06
CA LYS A 556 -23.10 44.81 -119.38
C LYS A 556 -22.99 44.69 -120.91
N GLU A 557 -22.21 43.72 -121.40
CA GLU A 557 -22.15 43.12 -122.76
C GLU A 557 -20.75 43.25 -123.39
N ARG A 558 -20.08 42.23 -123.96
CA ARG A 558 -20.32 40.83 -124.33
C ARG A 558 -18.91 40.21 -124.46
N ALA A 559 -18.62 39.02 -123.94
CA ALA A 559 -18.88 37.73 -124.60
C ALA A 559 -18.34 37.62 -126.04
N VAL A 560 -17.01 37.62 -126.22
CA VAL A 560 -16.27 36.79 -127.21
C VAL A 560 -14.88 36.54 -126.64
N GLU A 561 -14.63 35.32 -126.12
CA GLU A 561 -13.36 34.57 -126.18
C GLU A 561 -13.37 33.45 -125.14
N ALA A 562 -14.30 32.53 -125.33
CA ALA A 562 -14.22 31.16 -124.82
C ALA A 562 -13.08 30.40 -125.53
N SER A 563 -11.84 30.85 -125.32
CA SER A 563 -10.63 30.14 -125.77
C SER A 563 -9.46 30.25 -124.79
N GLN A 564 -9.58 30.97 -123.67
CA GLN A 564 -8.55 31.04 -122.62
C GLN A 564 -8.88 30.22 -121.36
N LEU A 565 -10.09 29.66 -121.27
CA LEU A 565 -10.59 28.89 -120.12
C LEU A 565 -10.03 27.45 -119.98
N ALA A 566 -8.96 27.11 -120.72
CA ALA A 566 -8.29 25.81 -120.60
C ALA A 566 -6.93 25.88 -119.89
N GLU A 567 -6.38 27.07 -119.65
CA GLU A 567 -5.07 27.25 -119.00
C GLU A 567 -5.23 27.68 -117.51
N GLU A 568 -6.25 28.47 -117.17
CA GLU A 568 -6.59 28.81 -115.78
C GLU A 568 -7.20 27.66 -114.97
N ALA A 569 -7.79 26.66 -115.65
CA ALA A 569 -8.37 25.48 -115.01
C ALA A 569 -7.31 24.50 -114.46
N GLN A 570 -6.07 24.57 -114.97
CA GLN A 570 -4.98 23.69 -114.54
C GLN A 570 -4.24 24.24 -113.30
N LEU A 571 -4.09 25.56 -113.21
CA LEU A 571 -3.53 26.24 -112.04
C LEU A 571 -4.47 26.21 -110.83
N THR A 572 -5.78 26.28 -111.04
CA THR A 572 -6.77 26.18 -109.96
C THR A 572 -6.89 24.76 -109.40
N ALA A 573 -6.72 23.72 -110.23
CA ALA A 573 -6.67 22.32 -109.78
C ALA A 573 -5.41 22.00 -108.95
N GLU A 574 -4.26 22.57 -109.28
CA GLU A 574 -3.02 22.43 -108.49
C GLU A 574 -3.08 23.21 -107.17
N GLU A 575 -3.69 24.41 -107.16
CA GLU A 575 -3.93 25.16 -105.92
C GLU A 575 -4.95 24.48 -104.99
N GLU A 576 -5.99 23.85 -105.53
CA GLU A 576 -6.97 23.07 -104.76
C GLU A 576 -6.37 21.78 -104.19
N ALA A 577 -5.53 21.07 -104.96
CA ALA A 577 -4.79 19.92 -104.46
C ALA A 577 -3.82 20.30 -103.32
N ALA A 578 -3.11 21.43 -103.45
CA ALA A 578 -2.21 21.95 -102.42
C ALA A 578 -2.94 22.50 -101.17
N ARG A 579 -4.22 22.91 -101.30
CA ARG A 579 -5.08 23.27 -100.15
C ARG A 579 -5.63 22.01 -99.47
N ALA A 580 -6.02 20.99 -100.23
CA ALA A 580 -6.49 19.71 -99.70
C ALA A 580 -5.38 18.99 -98.91
N GLU A 581 -4.14 19.01 -99.40
CA GLU A 581 -2.99 18.40 -98.71
C GLU A 581 -2.62 19.17 -97.43
N ARG A 582 -2.70 20.52 -97.44
CA ARG A 582 -2.53 21.34 -96.23
C ARG A 582 -3.65 21.10 -95.22
N GLN A 583 -4.90 20.97 -95.65
CA GLN A 583 -6.01 20.65 -94.77
C GLN A 583 -5.90 19.23 -94.19
N ALA A 584 -5.47 18.26 -94.98
CA ALA A 584 -5.20 16.90 -94.50
C ALA A 584 -4.09 16.87 -93.44
N LYS A 585 -3.03 17.69 -93.63
CA LYS A 585 -1.93 17.81 -92.67
C LYS A 585 -2.36 18.49 -91.36
N ILE A 586 -3.16 19.55 -91.44
CA ILE A 586 -3.75 20.22 -90.27
C ILE A 586 -4.72 19.29 -89.54
N ALA A 587 -5.53 18.52 -90.26
CA ALA A 587 -6.44 17.53 -89.67
C ALA A 587 -5.66 16.42 -88.94
N ALA A 588 -4.57 15.92 -89.53
CA ALA A 588 -3.71 14.94 -88.88
C ALA A 588 -2.98 15.49 -87.63
N GLU A 589 -2.52 16.74 -87.66
CA GLU A 589 -1.96 17.41 -86.47
C GLU A 589 -3.02 17.62 -85.37
N GLN A 590 -4.24 18.01 -85.74
CA GLN A 590 -5.35 18.17 -84.79
C GLN A 590 -5.78 16.83 -84.18
N GLU A 591 -5.78 15.74 -84.96
CA GLU A 591 -6.06 14.40 -84.46
C GLU A 591 -4.98 13.92 -83.47
N SER A 592 -3.70 14.20 -83.74
CA SER A 592 -2.60 13.91 -82.82
C SER A 592 -2.70 14.70 -81.52
N LEU A 593 -3.03 15.99 -81.59
CA LEU A 593 -3.23 16.85 -80.42
C LEU A 593 -4.45 16.41 -79.60
N ALA A 594 -5.55 16.04 -80.24
CA ALA A 594 -6.74 15.51 -79.59
C ALA A 594 -6.48 14.16 -78.90
N SER A 595 -5.64 13.30 -79.50
CA SER A 595 -5.16 12.05 -78.91
C SER A 595 -4.31 12.31 -77.65
N GLU A 596 -3.39 13.27 -77.68
CA GLU A 596 -2.61 13.64 -76.48
C GLU A 596 -3.46 14.24 -75.36
N GLU A 597 -4.38 15.14 -75.69
CA GLU A 597 -5.34 15.72 -74.72
C GLU A 597 -6.20 14.62 -74.09
N ARG A 598 -6.69 13.67 -74.89
CA ARG A 598 -7.46 12.51 -74.40
C ARG A 598 -6.63 11.64 -73.47
N ASN A 599 -5.38 11.31 -73.82
CA ASN A 599 -4.49 10.52 -72.97
C ASN A 599 -4.17 11.24 -71.65
N LYS A 600 -3.99 12.57 -71.67
CA LYS A 600 -3.82 13.37 -70.45
C LYS A 600 -5.08 13.38 -69.59
N ALA A 601 -6.26 13.48 -70.21
CA ALA A 601 -7.54 13.42 -69.49
C ALA A 601 -7.79 12.03 -68.88
N GLU A 602 -7.45 10.94 -69.59
CA GLU A 602 -7.55 9.57 -69.08
C GLU A 602 -6.57 9.34 -67.91
N LEU A 603 -5.33 9.83 -67.99
CA LEU A 603 -4.36 9.77 -66.88
C LEU A 603 -4.83 10.59 -65.67
N ALA A 604 -5.36 11.79 -65.88
CA ALA A 604 -5.92 12.63 -64.82
C ALA A 604 -7.14 11.98 -64.15
N ALA A 605 -8.00 11.31 -64.92
CA ALA A 605 -9.13 10.54 -64.40
C ALA A 605 -8.66 9.34 -63.57
N ALA A 606 -7.63 8.61 -64.01
CA ALA A 606 -7.05 7.49 -63.26
C ALA A 606 -6.42 7.94 -61.93
N LEU A 607 -5.71 9.08 -61.93
CA LEU A 607 -5.16 9.68 -60.71
C LEU A 607 -6.27 10.13 -59.75
N ALA A 608 -7.34 10.75 -60.27
CA ALA A 608 -8.49 11.15 -59.47
C ALA A 608 -9.23 9.95 -58.85
N MET A 609 -9.33 8.82 -59.56
CA MET A 609 -9.88 7.58 -59.00
C MET A 609 -9.00 7.02 -57.87
N THR A 610 -7.68 7.04 -58.04
CA THR A 610 -6.73 6.57 -57.01
C THR A 610 -6.81 7.43 -55.74
N GLU A 611 -6.88 8.76 -55.89
CA GLU A 611 -7.02 9.67 -54.74
C GLU A 611 -8.39 9.52 -54.06
N ARG A 612 -9.46 9.23 -54.82
CA ARG A 612 -10.77 8.90 -54.27
C ARG A 612 -10.74 7.61 -53.45
N GLU A 613 -10.05 6.57 -53.92
CA GLU A 613 -9.88 5.32 -53.17
C GLU A 613 -9.12 5.54 -51.85
N LYS A 614 -8.03 6.31 -51.87
CA LYS A 614 -7.30 6.68 -50.65
C LYS A 614 -8.18 7.46 -49.67
N ALA A 615 -8.99 8.41 -50.17
CA ALA A 615 -9.91 9.17 -49.33
C ALA A 615 -11.00 8.28 -48.70
N LEU A 616 -11.49 7.27 -49.43
CA LEU A 616 -12.42 6.28 -48.90
C LEU A 616 -11.78 5.40 -47.82
N GLN A 617 -10.55 4.93 -48.03
CA GLN A 617 -9.80 4.17 -47.02
C GLN A 617 -9.52 4.99 -45.76
N GLN A 618 -9.18 6.28 -45.91
CA GLN A 618 -8.98 7.18 -44.77
C GLN A 618 -10.29 7.44 -44.01
N LYS A 619 -11.42 7.54 -44.72
CA LYS A 619 -12.74 7.66 -44.09
C LYS A 619 -13.10 6.40 -43.31
N GLU A 620 -12.89 5.22 -43.89
CA GLU A 620 -13.16 3.93 -43.21
C GLU A 620 -12.29 3.76 -41.95
N LEU A 621 -11.02 4.16 -42.00
CA LEU A 621 -10.13 4.19 -40.83
C LEU A 621 -10.60 5.18 -39.76
N ALA A 622 -11.11 6.35 -40.17
CA ALA A 622 -11.65 7.35 -39.24
C ALA A 622 -12.94 6.87 -38.57
N ASP A 623 -13.82 6.20 -39.32
CA ASP A 623 -15.05 5.58 -38.81
C ASP A 623 -14.71 4.49 -37.78
N LEU A 624 -13.71 3.64 -38.07
CA LEU A 624 -13.24 2.59 -37.15
C LEU A 624 -12.66 3.19 -35.85
N LYS A 625 -11.81 4.21 -35.95
CA LYS A 625 -11.28 4.94 -34.77
C LYS A 625 -12.39 5.62 -33.96
N THR A 626 -13.46 6.05 -34.59
CA THR A 626 -14.62 6.64 -33.90
C THR A 626 -15.36 5.58 -33.08
N VAL A 627 -15.52 4.36 -33.61
CA VAL A 627 -16.10 3.22 -32.88
C VAL A 627 -15.21 2.80 -31.71
N GLU A 628 -13.90 2.76 -31.90
CA GLU A 628 -12.93 2.50 -30.83
C GLU A 628 -13.03 3.56 -29.72
N ALA A 629 -13.06 4.84 -30.09
CA ALA A 629 -13.20 5.94 -29.13
C ALA A 629 -14.54 5.90 -28.35
N LEU A 630 -15.64 5.50 -29.00
CA LEU A 630 -16.94 5.30 -28.32
C LEU A 630 -16.89 4.13 -27.35
N THR A 631 -16.20 3.04 -27.71
CA THR A 631 -16.02 1.86 -26.85
C THR A 631 -15.17 2.20 -25.63
N GLU A 632 -14.05 2.91 -25.84
CA GLU A 632 -13.21 3.40 -24.73
C GLU A 632 -13.95 4.40 -23.84
N LYS A 633 -14.79 5.27 -24.41
CA LYS A 633 -15.67 6.14 -23.63
C LYS A 633 -16.66 5.34 -22.78
N GLN A 634 -17.30 4.31 -23.32
CA GLN A 634 -18.21 3.45 -22.55
C GLN A 634 -17.49 2.73 -21.41
N LYS A 635 -16.26 2.23 -21.65
CA LYS A 635 -15.43 1.66 -20.58
C LYS A 635 -15.09 2.70 -19.52
N ALA A 636 -14.74 3.92 -19.92
CA ALA A 636 -14.43 5.01 -19.00
C ALA A 636 -15.66 5.45 -18.17
N ASP A 637 -16.85 5.53 -18.78
CA ASP A 637 -18.10 5.82 -18.08
C ASP A 637 -18.44 4.70 -17.08
N SER A 638 -18.35 3.42 -17.48
CA SER A 638 -18.55 2.29 -16.57
C SER A 638 -17.54 2.23 -15.43
N ALA A 639 -16.27 2.55 -15.70
CA ALA A 639 -15.23 2.62 -14.67
C ALA A 639 -15.47 3.79 -13.71
N ARG A 640 -15.96 4.94 -14.21
CA ARG A 640 -16.35 6.09 -13.38
C ARG A 640 -17.52 5.73 -12.46
N ASP A 641 -18.55 5.08 -12.99
CA ASP A 641 -19.73 4.70 -12.21
C ASP A 641 -19.37 3.68 -11.12
N GLU A 642 -18.48 2.73 -11.42
CA GLU A 642 -17.96 1.78 -10.44
C GLU A 642 -17.08 2.46 -9.38
N ALA A 643 -16.21 3.39 -9.77
CA ALA A 643 -15.41 4.18 -8.84
C ALA A 643 -16.30 5.04 -7.92
N TYR A 644 -17.38 5.61 -8.45
CA TYR A 644 -18.36 6.33 -7.66
C TYR A 644 -19.05 5.41 -6.64
N ARG A 645 -19.50 4.23 -7.07
CA ARG A 645 -20.12 3.22 -6.19
C ARG A 645 -19.20 2.85 -5.03
N LEU A 646 -17.94 2.52 -5.32
CA LEU A 646 -16.94 2.18 -4.28
C LEU A 646 -16.64 3.35 -3.35
N ARG A 647 -16.59 4.59 -3.87
CA ARG A 647 -16.46 5.81 -3.06
C ARG A 647 -17.63 5.96 -2.08
N MET A 648 -18.87 5.71 -2.52
CA MET A 648 -20.05 5.82 -1.67
C MET A 648 -20.09 4.74 -0.57
N ILE A 649 -19.63 3.52 -0.87
CA ILE A 649 -19.46 2.47 0.15
C ILE A 649 -18.42 2.90 1.19
N ALA A 650 -17.26 3.41 0.76
CA ALA A 650 -16.23 3.89 1.69
C ALA A 650 -16.71 5.09 2.53
N LEU A 651 -17.48 6.00 1.93
CA LEU A 651 -18.12 7.10 2.65
C LEU A 651 -19.07 6.59 3.72
N SER A 652 -19.89 5.58 3.40
CA SER A 652 -20.82 4.99 4.37
C SER A 652 -20.11 4.44 5.62
N GLU A 653 -18.96 3.80 5.44
CA GLU A 653 -18.14 3.30 6.57
C GLU A 653 -17.52 4.45 7.37
N ASN A 654 -17.11 5.53 6.70
CA ASN A 654 -16.60 6.72 7.37
C ASN A 654 -17.67 7.39 8.23
N VAL A 655 -18.88 7.55 7.69
CA VAL A 655 -20.03 8.11 8.42
C VAL A 655 -20.40 7.22 9.61
N ALA A 656 -20.36 5.89 9.44
CA ALA A 656 -20.59 4.94 10.53
C ALA A 656 -19.53 5.09 11.65
N TYR A 657 -18.26 5.27 11.28
CA TYR A 657 -17.19 5.50 12.24
C TYR A 657 -17.38 6.82 13.00
N GLN A 658 -17.77 7.90 12.30
CA GLN A 658 -18.07 9.19 12.92
C GLN A 658 -19.25 9.10 13.89
N SER A 659 -20.35 8.44 13.47
CA SER A 659 -21.50 8.14 14.34
C SER A 659 -21.06 7.47 15.64
N ALA A 660 -20.19 6.47 15.55
CA ALA A 660 -19.68 5.73 16.71
C ALA A 660 -18.79 6.55 17.66
N GLN A 661 -18.28 7.71 17.22
CA GLN A 661 -17.45 8.62 18.03
C GLN A 661 -18.25 9.76 18.69
N ILE A 662 -19.40 10.12 18.14
CA ILE A 662 -20.24 11.19 18.68
C ILE A 662 -20.93 10.68 19.95
N THR A 663 -20.52 11.22 21.09
CA THR A 663 -21.13 10.91 22.40
C THR A 663 -21.93 12.09 22.98
N ALA A 664 -21.63 13.32 22.53
CA ALA A 664 -22.25 14.54 23.06
C ALA A 664 -23.69 14.75 22.56
N ASP A 665 -24.00 14.29 21.34
CA ASP A 665 -25.33 14.35 20.73
C ASP A 665 -25.79 12.95 20.28
N PRO A 666 -26.52 12.21 21.15
CA PRO A 666 -26.99 10.87 20.85
C PRO A 666 -27.97 10.78 19.67
N GLU A 667 -28.78 11.82 19.45
CA GLU A 667 -29.75 11.82 18.35
C GLU A 667 -29.05 12.01 17.00
N LEU A 668 -28.04 12.89 16.94
CA LEU A 668 -27.17 13.01 15.76
C LEU A 668 -26.39 11.72 15.47
N ALA A 669 -25.84 11.07 16.50
CA ALA A 669 -25.15 9.79 16.35
C ALA A 669 -26.07 8.73 15.73
N ALA A 670 -27.32 8.62 16.20
CA ALA A 670 -28.33 7.72 15.65
C ALA A 670 -28.70 8.05 14.20
N LEU A 671 -28.87 9.33 13.88
CA LEU A 671 -29.14 9.78 12.51
C LEU A 671 -28.03 9.38 11.53
N LEU A 672 -26.76 9.56 11.91
CA LEU A 672 -25.61 9.17 11.09
C LEU A 672 -25.48 7.63 10.96
N ALA A 673 -25.83 6.86 11.99
CA ALA A 673 -25.87 5.40 11.91
C ALA A 673 -26.95 4.93 10.91
N ILE A 674 -28.13 5.54 10.92
CA ILE A 674 -29.20 5.25 9.96
C ILE A 674 -28.77 5.62 8.54
N GLU A 675 -28.17 6.80 8.36
CA GLU A 675 -27.79 7.29 7.03
C GLU A 675 -26.61 6.52 6.44
N SER A 676 -25.61 6.14 7.24
CA SER A 676 -24.53 5.25 6.80
C SER A 676 -25.06 3.90 6.31
N PHE A 677 -26.02 3.30 7.01
CA PHE A 677 -26.64 2.06 6.57
C PHE A 677 -27.41 2.22 5.25
N LYS A 678 -28.14 3.33 5.07
CA LYS A 678 -28.84 3.64 3.81
C LYS A 678 -27.87 3.82 2.65
N LEU A 679 -26.80 4.61 2.84
CA LEU A 679 -25.76 4.83 1.83
C LEU A 679 -25.09 3.53 1.40
N ALA A 680 -24.75 2.65 2.35
CA ALA A 680 -24.18 1.34 2.03
C ALA A 680 -25.16 0.51 1.18
N ARG A 681 -26.43 0.44 1.60
CA ARG A 681 -27.45 -0.37 0.92
C ARG A 681 -27.77 0.11 -0.49
N GLU A 682 -27.90 1.42 -0.69
CA GLU A 682 -28.21 2.02 -2.01
C GLU A 682 -27.08 1.82 -3.02
N ASN A 683 -25.84 1.71 -2.56
CA ASN A 683 -24.65 1.53 -3.40
C ASN A 683 -24.17 0.08 -3.49
N GLY A 684 -24.93 -0.88 -2.94
CA GLY A 684 -24.60 -2.31 -3.00
C GLY A 684 -23.46 -2.76 -2.08
N GLY A 685 -23.19 -2.01 -1.01
CA GLY A 685 -22.31 -2.42 0.08
C GLY A 685 -22.92 -3.55 0.93
N ASP A 686 -22.09 -4.23 1.72
CA ASP A 686 -22.53 -5.33 2.59
C ASP A 686 -23.46 -4.79 3.70
N PRO A 687 -24.75 -5.17 3.72
CA PRO A 687 -25.69 -4.69 4.72
C PRO A 687 -25.33 -5.14 6.14
N ASN A 688 -24.55 -6.21 6.33
CA ASN A 688 -24.10 -6.65 7.66
C ASN A 688 -22.62 -6.32 7.93
N ASN A 689 -22.10 -5.27 7.30
CA ASN A 689 -20.75 -4.78 7.56
C ASN A 689 -20.53 -4.53 9.08
N PRO A 690 -19.38 -4.94 9.67
CA PRO A 690 -19.11 -4.79 11.10
C PRO A 690 -19.06 -3.34 11.59
N SER A 691 -18.62 -2.39 10.74
CA SER A 691 -18.57 -0.97 11.09
C SER A 691 -19.96 -0.38 11.27
N LEU A 692 -20.90 -0.78 10.40
CA LEU A 692 -22.32 -0.43 10.49
C LEU A 692 -22.98 -1.06 11.73
N TYR A 693 -22.58 -2.29 12.07
CA TYR A 693 -23.06 -2.96 13.29
C TYR A 693 -22.64 -2.17 14.55
N ALA A 694 -21.34 -1.88 14.65
CA ALA A 694 -20.76 -1.22 15.82
C ALA A 694 -21.30 0.22 15.99
N SER A 695 -21.52 0.95 14.89
CA SER A 695 -22.11 2.29 14.93
C SER A 695 -23.57 2.23 15.41
N ALA A 696 -24.38 1.33 14.85
CA ALA A 696 -25.79 1.20 15.22
C ALA A 696 -25.96 0.75 16.68
N GLN A 697 -25.14 -0.21 17.14
CA GLN A 697 -25.14 -0.65 18.54
C GLN A 697 -24.82 0.50 19.50
N ARG A 698 -23.72 1.22 19.28
CA ARG A 698 -23.31 2.32 20.16
C ARG A 698 -24.32 3.47 20.14
N ALA A 699 -24.84 3.79 18.96
CA ALA A 699 -25.88 4.82 18.84
C ALA A 699 -27.13 4.44 19.65
N LEU A 700 -27.54 3.16 19.63
CA LEU A 700 -28.71 2.70 20.39
C LEU A 700 -28.46 2.79 21.90
N GLU A 701 -27.30 2.32 22.35
CA GLU A 701 -26.88 2.40 23.76
C GLU A 701 -26.81 3.85 24.28
N ASN A 702 -26.49 4.81 23.40
CA ASN A 702 -26.40 6.23 23.76
C ASN A 702 -27.77 6.94 23.74
N ILE A 703 -28.61 6.69 22.74
CA ILE A 703 -29.89 7.40 22.55
C ILE A 703 -30.98 6.86 23.49
N ASP A 704 -31.03 5.54 23.71
CA ASP A 704 -31.95 4.91 24.65
C ASP A 704 -31.21 4.48 25.92
N ARG A 705 -31.24 5.33 26.94
CA ARG A 705 -30.64 5.02 28.25
C ARG A 705 -31.31 3.85 28.98
N SER A 706 -32.51 3.42 28.55
CA SER A 706 -33.20 2.25 29.09
C SER A 706 -32.80 0.96 28.38
N TYR A 707 -32.16 1.06 27.20
CA TYR A 707 -31.67 -0.09 26.48
C TYR A 707 -30.65 -0.85 27.33
N SER A 708 -30.86 -2.16 27.43
CA SER A 708 -29.89 -3.06 28.04
C SER A 708 -29.84 -4.36 27.25
N PRO A 709 -28.64 -4.84 26.88
CA PRO A 709 -28.49 -6.17 26.33
C PRO A 709 -28.77 -7.22 27.41
N ILE A 710 -28.67 -6.90 28.71
CA ILE A 710 -28.95 -7.82 29.82
C ILE A 710 -30.45 -8.06 29.91
N LYS A 711 -30.86 -9.30 29.64
CA LYS A 711 -32.28 -9.71 29.70
C LYS A 711 -32.65 -10.48 30.96
N LYS A 712 -31.68 -11.20 31.55
CA LYS A 712 -31.92 -12.00 32.76
C LYS A 712 -30.68 -12.11 33.63
N GLN A 713 -30.87 -11.98 34.94
CA GLN A 713 -29.90 -12.39 35.95
C GLN A 713 -30.23 -13.82 36.41
N LEU A 714 -29.23 -14.69 36.39
CA LEU A 714 -29.32 -16.08 36.83
C LEU A 714 -28.72 -16.23 38.23
N ASN A 715 -29.13 -17.29 38.93
CA ASN A 715 -28.67 -17.60 40.28
C ASN A 715 -27.23 -18.13 40.29
N THR A 716 -26.85 -18.86 39.24
CA THR A 716 -25.64 -19.67 39.15
C THR A 716 -25.02 -19.56 37.74
N SER A 717 -23.78 -20.01 37.56
CA SER A 717 -23.12 -19.99 36.25
C SER A 717 -23.70 -21.06 35.32
N VAL A 718 -23.81 -20.72 34.04
CA VAL A 718 -24.28 -21.63 32.97
C VAL A 718 -23.19 -22.61 32.59
N VAL A 719 -23.59 -23.86 32.32
CA VAL A 719 -22.72 -24.92 31.77
C VAL A 719 -23.07 -25.19 30.31
N ALA A 720 -24.35 -25.22 29.97
CA ALA A 720 -24.82 -25.41 28.61
C ALA A 720 -26.09 -24.58 28.35
N MET A 721 -26.27 -24.17 27.10
CA MET A 721 -27.41 -23.39 26.65
C MET A 721 -27.87 -23.85 25.27
N SER A 722 -29.16 -23.76 25.00
CA SER A 722 -29.74 -24.02 23.68
C SER A 722 -31.04 -23.25 23.51
N VAL A 723 -31.45 -22.99 22.28
CA VAL A 723 -32.69 -22.27 21.96
C VAL A 723 -33.52 -23.08 20.96
N ALA A 724 -34.82 -23.19 21.25
CA ALA A 724 -35.79 -23.88 20.44
C ALA A 724 -37.01 -23.00 20.21
N GLY A 725 -37.14 -22.44 19.01
CA GLY A 725 -38.19 -21.49 18.70
C GLY A 725 -38.11 -20.26 19.62
N SER A 726 -39.15 -20.04 20.43
CA SER A 726 -39.22 -18.94 21.41
C SER A 726 -38.76 -19.34 22.83
N LYS A 727 -38.23 -20.55 23.01
CA LYS A 727 -37.78 -21.05 24.32
C LYS A 727 -36.25 -21.11 24.37
N ALA A 728 -35.64 -20.36 25.28
CA ALA A 728 -34.23 -20.54 25.63
C ALA A 728 -34.12 -21.46 26.85
N ALA A 729 -33.20 -22.42 26.82
CA ALA A 729 -32.94 -23.34 27.92
C ALA A 729 -31.50 -23.24 28.40
N VAL A 730 -31.33 -23.35 29.71
CA VAL A 730 -30.05 -23.27 30.40
C VAL A 730 -29.94 -24.43 31.38
N ILE A 731 -28.77 -25.05 31.42
CA ILE A 731 -28.35 -25.96 32.49
C ILE A 731 -27.22 -25.28 33.24
N ASP A 732 -27.39 -25.10 34.54
CA ASP A 732 -26.42 -24.44 35.39
C ASP A 732 -25.49 -25.41 36.14
N LYS A 733 -24.51 -24.87 36.87
CA LYS A 733 -23.54 -25.67 37.65
C LYS A 733 -24.18 -26.49 38.79
N GLU A 734 -25.37 -26.13 39.26
CA GLU A 734 -26.12 -26.90 40.24
C GLU A 734 -26.98 -28.00 39.59
N GLY A 735 -26.90 -28.14 38.25
CA GLY A 735 -27.68 -29.08 37.47
C GLY A 735 -29.17 -28.75 37.45
N SER A 736 -29.55 -27.49 37.64
CA SER A 736 -30.91 -27.02 37.41
C SER A 736 -31.12 -26.74 35.93
N PHE A 737 -32.20 -27.32 35.40
CA PHE A 737 -32.69 -27.08 34.04
C PHE A 737 -33.75 -25.99 34.09
N THR A 738 -33.46 -24.85 33.45
CA THR A 738 -34.37 -23.70 33.42
C THR A 738 -34.70 -23.32 31.98
N THR A 739 -35.97 -23.07 31.69
CA THR A 739 -36.43 -22.57 30.39
C THR A 739 -37.07 -21.19 30.51
N PHE A 740 -36.85 -20.35 29.51
CA PHE A 740 -37.30 -18.96 29.45
C PHE A 740 -38.05 -18.69 28.15
N ASN A 741 -39.05 -17.82 28.19
CA ASN A 741 -39.71 -17.31 26.99
C ASN A 741 -38.99 -16.04 26.50
N VAL A 742 -38.32 -16.12 25.36
CA VAL A 742 -37.53 -15.01 24.80
C VAL A 742 -38.40 -13.87 24.25
N ASN A 743 -39.68 -14.12 23.97
CA ASN A 743 -40.61 -13.09 23.49
C ASN A 743 -41.26 -12.30 24.63
N ASN A 744 -41.18 -12.80 25.86
CA ASN A 744 -41.82 -12.21 27.03
C ASN A 744 -40.78 -11.95 28.11
N ASP A 745 -39.80 -11.10 27.78
CA ASP A 745 -38.72 -10.63 28.67
C ASP A 745 -38.05 -11.72 29.51
N TYR A 746 -37.79 -12.89 28.89
CA TYR A 746 -37.12 -14.02 29.54
C TYR A 746 -37.83 -14.45 30.84
N THR A 747 -39.16 -14.42 30.82
CA THR A 747 -39.99 -15.01 31.88
C THR A 747 -39.72 -16.50 31.99
N THR A 748 -39.48 -16.98 33.21
CA THR A 748 -39.19 -18.39 33.49
C THR A 748 -40.45 -19.21 33.26
N ILE A 749 -40.36 -20.23 32.40
CA ILE A 749 -41.46 -21.15 32.10
C ILE A 749 -41.38 -22.37 33.04
N VAL A 750 -40.20 -22.97 33.13
CA VAL A 750 -39.92 -24.15 33.96
C VAL A 750 -38.54 -23.97 34.60
N SER A 751 -38.40 -24.36 35.86
CA SER A 751 -37.14 -24.42 36.59
C SER A 751 -37.15 -25.66 37.48
N GLU A 752 -36.32 -26.65 37.16
CA GLU A 752 -36.31 -27.95 37.85
C GLU A 752 -34.87 -28.39 38.14
N THR A 753 -34.57 -28.69 39.41
CA THR A 753 -33.27 -29.27 39.80
C THR A 753 -33.23 -30.74 39.40
N LYS A 754 -32.23 -31.12 38.60
CA LYS A 754 -32.13 -32.48 38.03
C LYS A 754 -31.21 -33.39 38.81
N LEU A 755 -30.40 -32.87 39.73
CA LEU A 755 -29.51 -33.64 40.59
C LEU A 755 -30.24 -34.09 41.86
N LYS A 756 -29.92 -35.29 42.35
CA LYS A 756 -30.29 -35.75 43.69
C LYS A 756 -29.29 -35.21 44.72
N ALA A 757 -29.66 -35.24 46.00
CA ALA A 757 -28.76 -34.86 47.08
C ALA A 757 -27.46 -35.70 47.04
N GLY A 758 -26.31 -35.03 47.01
CA GLY A 758 -24.98 -35.66 46.89
C GLY A 758 -24.52 -35.95 45.46
N GLU A 759 -25.34 -35.69 44.44
CA GLU A 759 -24.91 -35.72 43.04
C GLU A 759 -24.33 -34.35 42.64
N GLU A 760 -23.22 -34.35 41.92
CA GLU A 760 -22.57 -33.14 41.39
C GLU A 760 -22.44 -33.21 39.87
N LEU A 761 -22.71 -32.08 39.21
CA LEU A 761 -22.63 -31.95 37.76
C LEU A 761 -21.17 -31.83 37.30
N ASN A 762 -20.83 -32.53 36.22
CA ASN A 762 -19.55 -32.37 35.52
C ASN A 762 -19.72 -31.67 34.16
N SER A 763 -20.68 -32.13 33.36
CA SER A 763 -20.93 -31.62 32.02
C SER A 763 -22.41 -31.69 31.65
N ALA A 764 -22.81 -30.87 30.69
CA ALA A 764 -24.17 -30.87 30.16
C ALA A 764 -24.12 -30.64 28.65
N VAL A 765 -24.97 -31.36 27.89
CA VAL A 765 -25.06 -31.26 26.43
C VAL A 765 -26.53 -31.31 26.03
N PHE A 766 -26.93 -30.45 25.10
CA PHE A 766 -28.26 -30.50 24.46
C PHE A 766 -28.23 -31.42 23.24
N LEU A 767 -29.23 -32.29 23.11
CA LEU A 767 -29.23 -33.39 22.14
C LEU A 767 -30.01 -33.07 20.85
N SER A 768 -30.99 -32.16 20.93
CA SER A 768 -31.88 -31.86 19.82
C SER A 768 -32.62 -30.54 20.00
N ALA A 769 -33.23 -30.05 18.90
CA ALA A 769 -34.00 -28.82 18.84
C ALA A 769 -35.27 -28.79 19.71
N ASN A 770 -35.63 -29.89 20.40
CA ASN A 770 -36.72 -29.92 21.38
C ASN A 770 -36.25 -29.70 22.83
N LEU A 771 -35.01 -29.23 23.01
CA LEU A 771 -34.39 -28.98 24.32
C LEU A 771 -34.19 -30.25 25.17
N SER A 772 -34.18 -31.43 24.56
CA SER A 772 -33.72 -32.63 25.25
C SER A 772 -32.22 -32.54 25.54
N TYR A 773 -31.78 -33.14 26.65
CA TYR A 773 -30.42 -32.97 27.15
C TYR A 773 -29.88 -34.25 27.81
N ALA A 774 -28.56 -34.31 27.94
CA ALA A 774 -27.84 -35.28 28.75
C ALA A 774 -26.87 -34.54 29.68
N ILE A 775 -26.86 -34.92 30.96
CA ILE A 775 -25.94 -34.39 31.96
C ILE A 775 -25.00 -35.49 32.45
N GLY A 776 -23.70 -35.21 32.46
CA GLY A 776 -22.68 -36.07 33.04
C GLY A 776 -22.43 -35.72 34.50
N LEU A 777 -22.42 -36.73 35.37
CA LEU A 777 -22.20 -36.59 36.80
C LEU A 777 -20.73 -36.83 37.18
N GLN A 778 -20.31 -36.36 38.36
CA GLN A 778 -18.97 -36.64 38.90
C GLN A 778 -18.70 -38.15 39.10
N ASN A 779 -19.73 -38.94 39.38
CA ASN A 779 -19.64 -40.40 39.46
C ASN A 779 -19.64 -41.11 38.09
N LEU A 780 -19.44 -40.35 37.00
CA LEU A 780 -19.36 -40.80 35.61
C LEU A 780 -20.67 -41.31 34.98
N ASN A 781 -21.77 -41.35 35.74
CA ASN A 781 -23.09 -41.67 35.19
C ASN A 781 -23.62 -40.51 34.34
N ILE A 782 -24.44 -40.84 33.36
CA ILE A 782 -25.12 -39.88 32.50
C ILE A 782 -26.61 -39.93 32.78
N LYS A 783 -27.24 -38.78 32.98
CA LYS A 783 -28.70 -38.67 33.16
C LYS A 783 -29.31 -37.91 31.99
N THR A 784 -30.35 -38.48 31.39
CA THR A 784 -31.06 -37.86 30.27
C THR A 784 -32.25 -37.03 30.76
N SER A 785 -32.80 -36.19 29.87
CA SER A 785 -34.02 -35.42 30.15
C SER A 785 -35.23 -36.29 30.52
N GLU A 786 -35.25 -37.54 30.08
CA GLU A 786 -36.31 -38.52 30.35
C GLU A 786 -36.14 -39.19 31.73
N GLY A 787 -35.06 -38.89 32.46
CA GLY A 787 -34.77 -39.45 33.78
C GLY A 787 -33.97 -40.76 33.74
N THR A 788 -33.68 -41.30 32.56
CA THR A 788 -32.84 -42.49 32.37
C THR A 788 -31.41 -42.23 32.83
N VAL A 789 -30.86 -43.14 33.64
CA VAL A 789 -29.47 -43.12 34.08
C VAL A 789 -28.68 -44.19 33.32
N LEU A 790 -27.60 -43.77 32.69
CA LEU A 790 -26.71 -44.60 31.89
C LEU A 790 -25.37 -44.72 32.61
N SER A 791 -24.95 -45.96 32.84
CA SER A 791 -23.68 -46.30 33.49
C SER A 791 -22.84 -47.15 32.54
N GLY A 792 -21.54 -46.86 32.46
CA GLY A 792 -20.62 -47.63 31.61
C GLY A 792 -19.47 -46.85 31.01
N HIS A 793 -19.52 -45.50 31.02
CA HIS A 793 -18.36 -44.67 30.71
C HIS A 793 -17.37 -44.65 31.87
N GLU A 794 -16.07 -44.65 31.54
CA GLU A 794 -14.96 -44.56 32.51
C GLU A 794 -14.36 -43.14 32.55
N GLY A 795 -14.98 -42.20 31.83
CA GLY A 795 -14.56 -40.81 31.78
C GLY A 795 -15.75 -39.87 31.58
N PHE A 796 -15.52 -38.59 31.87
CA PHE A 796 -16.57 -37.58 31.79
C PHE A 796 -17.17 -37.46 30.39
N LEU A 797 -18.50 -37.31 30.33
CA LEU A 797 -19.25 -37.00 29.13
C LEU A 797 -18.74 -35.69 28.51
N ARG A 798 -18.52 -35.68 27.19
CA ARG A 798 -18.13 -34.46 26.45
C ARG A 798 -19.04 -34.12 25.28
N GLY A 799 -19.63 -35.12 24.62
CA GLY A 799 -20.60 -34.90 23.55
C GLY A 799 -21.68 -35.97 23.54
N ALA A 800 -22.86 -35.61 23.07
CA ALA A 800 -23.98 -36.54 22.93
C ALA A 800 -24.93 -36.09 21.82
N ALA A 801 -25.49 -37.04 21.08
CA ALA A 801 -26.46 -36.77 20.02
C ALA A 801 -27.46 -37.93 19.89
N LYS A 802 -28.71 -37.61 19.56
CA LYS A 802 -29.72 -38.63 19.23
C LYS A 802 -29.69 -38.99 17.74
N THR A 803 -30.16 -40.19 17.41
CA THR A 803 -30.47 -40.60 16.04
C THR A 803 -31.60 -39.76 15.44
N ALA A 804 -31.77 -39.81 14.13
CA ALA A 804 -32.77 -39.02 13.41
C ALA A 804 -34.22 -39.31 13.84
N ASP A 805 -34.51 -40.55 14.21
CA ASP A 805 -35.78 -40.99 14.78
C ASP A 805 -35.91 -40.70 16.28
N GLY A 806 -34.83 -40.28 16.93
CA GLY A 806 -34.77 -40.03 18.38
C GLY A 806 -34.72 -41.27 19.25
N ALA A 807 -34.68 -42.48 18.67
CA ALA A 807 -34.77 -43.75 19.39
C ALA A 807 -33.49 -44.09 20.15
N GLN A 808 -32.32 -43.81 19.57
CA GLN A 808 -31.03 -44.13 20.17
C GLN A 808 -30.26 -42.86 20.54
N LEU A 809 -29.50 -42.95 21.63
CA LEU A 809 -28.59 -41.91 22.09
C LEU A 809 -27.15 -42.36 21.88
N ILE A 810 -26.33 -41.51 21.29
CA ILE A 810 -24.89 -41.71 21.19
C ILE A 810 -24.19 -40.76 22.16
N THR A 811 -23.25 -41.28 22.93
CA THR A 811 -22.46 -40.52 23.90
C THR A 811 -20.97 -40.72 23.64
N GLY A 812 -20.19 -39.66 23.82
CA GLY A 812 -18.74 -39.66 23.72
C GLY A 812 -18.10 -39.13 24.99
N GLY A 813 -17.13 -39.87 25.54
CA GLY A 813 -16.51 -39.58 26.83
C GLY A 813 -15.01 -39.29 26.76
N ARG A 814 -14.47 -38.75 27.86
CA ARG A 814 -13.01 -38.59 28.06
C ARG A 814 -12.26 -39.91 28.24
N ASP A 815 -12.97 -41.02 28.36
CA ASP A 815 -12.43 -42.37 28.26
C ASP A 815 -12.01 -42.73 26.83
N GLY A 816 -12.39 -41.92 25.83
CA GLY A 816 -12.12 -42.21 24.42
C GLY A 816 -13.10 -43.21 23.81
N LEU A 817 -14.19 -43.52 24.52
CA LEU A 817 -15.24 -44.39 24.04
C LEU A 817 -16.37 -43.58 23.39
N ILE A 818 -16.92 -44.12 22.30
CA ILE A 818 -18.32 -43.86 21.93
C ILE A 818 -19.20 -45.01 22.38
N LYS A 819 -20.38 -44.68 22.91
CA LYS A 819 -21.41 -45.66 23.27
C LYS A 819 -22.74 -45.30 22.63
N VAL A 820 -23.50 -46.31 22.24
CA VAL A 820 -24.86 -46.18 21.70
C VAL A 820 -25.81 -46.86 22.68
N TRP A 821 -26.86 -46.14 23.02
CA TRP A 821 -27.85 -46.53 24.01
C TRP A 821 -29.22 -46.65 23.37
N ASP A 822 -29.91 -47.73 23.70
CA ASP A 822 -31.34 -47.91 23.47
C ASP A 822 -32.02 -47.98 24.84
N GLY A 823 -32.74 -46.93 25.20
CA GLY A 823 -33.19 -46.71 26.58
C GLY A 823 -32.01 -46.62 27.56
N ASN A 824 -31.94 -47.57 28.51
CA ASN A 824 -30.85 -47.68 29.49
C ASN A 824 -29.78 -48.73 29.12
N SER A 825 -29.95 -49.42 27.99
CA SER A 825 -29.12 -50.54 27.60
C SER A 825 -28.05 -50.10 26.60
N GLU A 826 -26.79 -50.43 26.88
CA GLU A 826 -25.70 -50.25 25.93
C GLU A 826 -25.83 -51.29 24.81
N VAL A 827 -26.08 -50.83 23.58
CA VAL A 827 -26.22 -51.70 22.40
C VAL A 827 -24.98 -51.75 21.53
N TYR A 828 -24.06 -50.79 21.72
CA TYR A 828 -22.78 -50.74 21.01
C TYR A 828 -21.78 -49.85 21.75
N SER A 829 -20.50 -50.24 21.71
CA SER A 829 -19.38 -49.40 22.12
C SER A 829 -18.17 -49.57 21.20
N ASN A 830 -17.38 -48.51 21.07
CA ASN A 830 -16.14 -48.54 20.31
C ASN A 830 -15.10 -47.62 20.95
N ASP A 831 -13.86 -48.11 21.02
CA ASP A 831 -12.69 -47.31 21.41
C ASP A 831 -12.15 -46.53 20.21
N LEU A 832 -12.01 -45.22 20.38
CA LEU A 832 -11.53 -44.29 19.37
C LEU A 832 -10.02 -44.03 19.45
N GLY A 833 -9.34 -44.51 20.49
CA GLY A 833 -7.89 -44.36 20.70
C GLY A 833 -7.45 -42.99 21.21
N SER A 834 -8.38 -42.06 21.44
CA SER A 834 -8.13 -40.74 22.03
C SER A 834 -9.41 -40.20 22.69
N ARG A 835 -9.25 -39.33 23.68
CA ARG A 835 -10.38 -38.71 24.41
C ARG A 835 -11.29 -37.92 23.47
N VAL A 836 -12.60 -38.06 23.65
CA VAL A 836 -13.60 -37.27 22.92
C VAL A 836 -13.66 -35.85 23.48
N ARG A 837 -13.68 -34.86 22.59
CA ARG A 837 -13.82 -33.44 22.92
C ARG A 837 -15.21 -32.92 22.63
N ASP A 838 -15.77 -33.33 21.50
CA ASP A 838 -17.11 -32.96 21.06
C ASP A 838 -17.68 -34.03 20.11
N LEU A 839 -19.00 -34.11 20.02
CA LEU A 839 -19.73 -35.03 19.16
C LEU A 839 -21.00 -34.36 18.64
N THR A 840 -21.18 -34.37 17.31
CA THR A 840 -22.37 -33.80 16.67
C THR A 840 -22.90 -34.69 15.55
N ARG A 841 -24.19 -34.56 15.23
CA ARG A 841 -24.82 -35.30 14.13
C ARG A 841 -24.58 -34.60 12.80
N LEU A 842 -24.24 -35.36 11.77
CA LEU A 842 -24.00 -34.86 10.42
C LEU A 842 -25.31 -34.79 9.62
N GLY A 843 -25.95 -33.62 9.65
CA GLY A 843 -27.23 -33.39 8.98
C GLY A 843 -28.36 -34.28 9.52
N ASN A 844 -29.21 -34.79 8.64
CA ASN A 844 -30.40 -35.58 9.00
C ASN A 844 -30.20 -37.11 8.96
N LYS A 845 -28.99 -37.60 8.73
CA LYS A 845 -28.68 -39.04 8.70
C LYS A 845 -28.09 -39.49 10.04
N ASP A 846 -28.10 -40.80 10.30
CA ASP A 846 -27.40 -41.40 11.45
C ASP A 846 -25.88 -41.53 11.19
N GLU A 847 -25.30 -40.41 10.76
CA GLU A 847 -23.88 -40.17 10.62
C GLU A 847 -23.47 -39.11 11.65
N PHE A 848 -22.34 -39.31 12.31
CA PHE A 848 -21.88 -38.49 13.44
C PHE A 848 -20.44 -38.06 13.20
N LEU A 849 -20.12 -36.84 13.61
CA LEU A 849 -18.76 -36.32 13.64
C LEU A 849 -18.27 -36.26 15.07
N ILE A 850 -17.02 -36.67 15.27
CA ILE A 850 -16.42 -36.81 16.59
C ILE A 850 -15.06 -36.12 16.58
N ALA A 851 -14.86 -35.14 17.44
CA ALA A 851 -13.59 -34.45 17.63
C ALA A 851 -12.80 -35.13 18.74
N LEU A 852 -11.55 -35.44 18.47
CA LEU A 852 -10.65 -36.10 19.41
C LEU A 852 -9.58 -35.13 19.92
N GLU A 853 -9.14 -35.35 21.15
CA GLU A 853 -8.04 -34.59 21.76
C GLU A 853 -6.73 -34.73 20.98
N SER A 854 -6.53 -35.82 20.24
CA SER A 854 -5.39 -36.00 19.34
C SER A 854 -5.38 -35.05 18.11
N GLY A 855 -6.42 -34.24 17.91
CA GLY A 855 -6.56 -33.38 16.72
C GLY A 855 -7.19 -34.07 15.50
N LYS A 856 -7.60 -35.33 15.65
CA LYS A 856 -8.32 -36.08 14.63
C LYS A 856 -9.82 -35.84 14.76
N THR A 857 -10.49 -35.70 13.64
CA THR A 857 -11.94 -35.71 13.54
C THR A 857 -12.37 -36.96 12.78
N LEU A 858 -13.24 -37.75 13.39
CA LEU A 858 -13.75 -38.99 12.84
C LEU A 858 -15.19 -38.82 12.37
N LYS A 859 -15.53 -39.49 11.28
CA LYS A 859 -16.90 -39.70 10.84
C LYS A 859 -17.35 -41.11 11.21
N PHE A 860 -18.41 -41.22 12.00
CA PHE A 860 -18.99 -42.48 12.43
C PHE A 860 -20.37 -42.68 11.81
N LYS A 861 -20.56 -43.79 11.09
CA LYS A 861 -21.85 -44.16 10.50
C LYS A 861 -22.46 -45.30 11.30
N LEU A 862 -23.60 -45.03 11.93
CA LEU A 862 -24.20 -45.93 12.92
C LEU A 862 -24.65 -47.27 12.30
N ASN A 863 -25.36 -47.22 11.17
CA ASN A 863 -25.92 -48.41 10.51
C ASN A 863 -24.84 -49.43 10.11
N ASP A 864 -23.68 -48.93 9.68
CA ASP A 864 -22.57 -49.77 9.21
C ASP A 864 -21.57 -50.05 10.35
N LYS A 865 -21.78 -49.46 11.54
CA LYS A 865 -20.85 -49.44 12.68
C LYS A 865 -19.41 -49.09 12.27
N ARG A 866 -19.27 -48.22 11.26
CA ARG A 866 -18.00 -47.90 10.61
C ARG A 866 -17.51 -46.52 11.00
N LYS A 867 -16.26 -46.43 11.44
CA LYS A 867 -15.53 -45.17 11.62
C LYS A 867 -14.58 -44.92 10.44
N MET A 868 -14.49 -43.66 10.03
CA MET A 868 -13.62 -43.19 8.95
C MET A 868 -12.93 -41.92 9.42
N ASP A 869 -11.65 -41.78 9.09
CA ASP A 869 -10.96 -40.50 9.29
C ASP A 869 -11.63 -39.46 8.38
N PHE A 870 -11.94 -38.29 8.94
CA PHE A 870 -12.63 -37.21 8.22
C PHE A 870 -11.70 -36.03 7.94
N SER A 871 -11.07 -35.51 8.99
CA SER A 871 -10.03 -34.49 8.91
C SER A 871 -9.05 -34.72 10.06
N SER A 872 -7.80 -34.32 9.88
CA SER A 872 -6.80 -34.38 10.95
C SER A 872 -5.85 -33.22 10.83
N ARG A 873 -5.67 -32.49 11.93
CA ARG A 873 -4.66 -31.44 12.03
C ARG A 873 -3.61 -31.84 13.06
N SER A 874 -2.42 -32.16 12.59
CA SER A 874 -1.36 -32.74 13.43
C SER A 874 -0.96 -31.78 14.55
N GLY A 875 -0.87 -32.28 15.78
CA GLY A 875 -0.39 -31.53 16.94
C GLY A 875 -1.35 -30.50 17.54
N VAL A 876 -2.57 -30.34 17.02
CA VAL A 876 -3.54 -29.34 17.51
C VAL A 876 -4.86 -29.99 17.89
N ARG A 877 -5.36 -29.71 19.11
CA ARG A 877 -6.59 -30.34 19.62
C ARG A 877 -7.83 -29.77 18.92
N ALA A 878 -8.73 -30.63 18.46
CA ALA A 878 -10.05 -30.24 18.00
C ALA A 878 -10.96 -30.05 19.23
N GLU A 879 -11.43 -28.83 19.47
CA GLU A 879 -12.14 -28.46 20.69
C GLU A 879 -13.66 -28.58 20.55
N THR A 880 -14.21 -28.20 19.40
CA THR A 880 -15.66 -28.20 19.15
C THR A 880 -15.99 -28.40 17.68
N LEU A 881 -17.19 -28.91 17.40
CA LEU A 881 -17.69 -29.22 16.07
C LEU A 881 -19.07 -28.61 15.85
N SER A 882 -19.32 -28.20 14.61
CA SER A 882 -20.67 -27.84 14.16
C SER A 882 -20.93 -28.40 12.77
N SER A 883 -22.16 -28.83 12.52
CA SER A 883 -22.61 -29.30 11.21
C SER A 883 -23.83 -28.50 10.79
N SER A 884 -23.90 -28.16 9.50
CA SER A 884 -25.13 -27.62 8.95
C SER A 884 -26.26 -28.64 8.96
N THR A 885 -27.51 -28.17 8.90
CA THR A 885 -28.71 -29.03 8.90
C THR A 885 -28.76 -29.93 7.67
N SER A 886 -28.26 -29.47 6.51
CA SER A 886 -28.10 -30.30 5.31
C SER A 886 -26.95 -31.30 5.42
N GLY A 887 -25.99 -31.05 6.33
CA GLY A 887 -24.72 -31.78 6.45
C GLY A 887 -23.74 -31.50 5.32
N ASN A 888 -23.95 -30.44 4.54
CA ASN A 888 -23.06 -30.05 3.44
C ASN A 888 -21.85 -29.24 3.90
N ARG A 889 -21.99 -28.50 5.02
CA ARG A 889 -20.93 -27.71 5.62
C ARG A 889 -20.67 -28.18 7.03
N ILE A 890 -19.40 -28.24 7.39
CA ILE A 890 -18.90 -28.69 8.69
C ILE A 890 -17.90 -27.66 9.16
N ALA A 891 -17.97 -27.24 10.41
CA ALA A 891 -16.99 -26.35 11.00
C ALA A 891 -16.29 -27.09 12.16
N ILE A 892 -14.97 -26.97 12.21
CA ILE A 892 -14.13 -27.55 13.26
C ILE A 892 -13.36 -26.42 13.94
N GLY A 893 -13.52 -26.27 15.24
CA GLY A 893 -12.80 -25.30 16.05
C GLY A 893 -11.62 -25.94 16.78
N TYR A 894 -10.44 -25.32 16.67
CA TYR A 894 -9.19 -25.86 17.23
C TYR A 894 -8.70 -25.08 18.46
N SER A 895 -7.81 -25.71 19.24
CA SER A 895 -7.24 -25.10 20.45
C SER A 895 -6.26 -23.96 20.18
N ASP A 896 -5.72 -23.86 18.97
CA ASP A 896 -4.84 -22.77 18.53
C ASP A 896 -5.61 -21.55 18.01
N GLY A 897 -6.95 -21.60 18.03
CA GLY A 897 -7.82 -20.50 17.60
C GLY A 897 -8.19 -20.51 16.13
N ILE A 898 -7.90 -21.58 15.40
CA ILE A 898 -8.34 -21.70 14.02
C ILE A 898 -9.70 -22.39 13.94
N VAL A 899 -10.55 -21.90 13.04
CA VAL A 899 -11.74 -22.60 12.56
C VAL A 899 -11.50 -23.09 11.15
N GLU A 900 -11.66 -24.40 10.91
CA GLU A 900 -11.72 -24.96 9.56
C GLU A 900 -13.18 -25.15 9.14
N LEU A 901 -13.56 -24.48 8.05
CA LEU A 901 -14.83 -24.71 7.38
C LEU A 901 -14.59 -25.70 6.25
N LEU A 902 -15.27 -26.84 6.30
CA LEU A 902 -15.11 -27.97 5.40
C LEU A 902 -16.43 -28.30 4.70
N SER A 903 -16.32 -28.87 3.51
CA SER A 903 -17.41 -29.52 2.80
C SER A 903 -17.70 -30.90 3.39
N LYS A 904 -18.84 -31.49 3.03
CA LYS A 904 -19.24 -32.85 3.43
C LYS A 904 -18.22 -33.95 3.10
N SER A 905 -17.39 -33.75 2.07
CA SER A 905 -16.34 -34.68 1.68
C SER A 905 -15.02 -34.46 2.44
N GLY A 906 -14.94 -33.45 3.31
CA GLY A 906 -13.72 -33.05 4.02
C GLY A 906 -12.85 -32.05 3.25
N GLY A 907 -13.27 -31.62 2.05
CA GLY A 907 -12.56 -30.59 1.29
C GLY A 907 -12.68 -29.23 1.99
N GLN A 908 -11.55 -28.55 2.16
CA GLN A 908 -11.47 -27.24 2.84
C GLN A 908 -12.16 -26.15 2.02
N ILE A 909 -13.05 -25.40 2.67
CA ILE A 909 -13.75 -24.23 2.12
C ILE A 909 -13.05 -22.95 2.57
N ALA A 910 -12.75 -22.83 3.87
CA ALA A 910 -12.07 -21.67 4.45
C ALA A 910 -11.33 -22.05 5.73
N GLN A 911 -10.30 -21.28 6.07
CA GLN A 911 -9.61 -21.34 7.35
C GLN A 911 -9.64 -19.95 7.97
N ILE A 912 -10.20 -19.85 9.18
CA ILE A 912 -10.53 -18.57 9.80
C ILE A 912 -9.74 -18.49 11.13
N PRO A 913 -8.72 -17.62 11.23
CA PRO A 913 -7.91 -17.49 12.44
C PRO A 913 -8.58 -16.56 13.47
N HIS A 914 -8.48 -16.94 14.74
CA HIS A 914 -8.94 -16.16 15.88
C HIS A 914 -7.91 -16.12 17.01
N VAL A 915 -8.04 -15.11 17.88
CA VAL A 915 -7.28 -15.04 19.13
C VAL A 915 -7.93 -15.94 20.18
N GLY A 916 -7.17 -16.93 20.64
CA GLY A 916 -7.55 -17.86 21.71
C GLY A 916 -8.29 -19.11 21.20
N SER A 917 -8.34 -20.14 22.04
CA SER A 917 -8.96 -21.43 21.71
C SER A 917 -10.44 -21.26 21.37
N ILE A 918 -10.90 -21.94 20.31
CA ILE A 918 -12.32 -21.98 19.94
C ILE A 918 -13.07 -22.81 20.99
N LYS A 919 -14.10 -22.22 21.59
CA LYS A 919 -14.92 -22.84 22.64
C LYS A 919 -16.34 -23.14 22.21
N PHE A 920 -16.88 -22.35 21.29
CA PHE A 920 -18.24 -22.48 20.80
C PHE A 920 -18.25 -22.34 19.28
N LEU A 921 -19.06 -23.14 18.62
CA LEU A 921 -19.17 -23.14 17.16
C LEU A 921 -20.58 -23.53 16.74
N GLU A 922 -21.25 -22.64 16.01
CA GLU A 922 -22.62 -22.88 15.54
C GLU A 922 -22.76 -22.49 14.07
N LEU A 923 -23.11 -23.46 13.21
CA LEU A 923 -23.41 -23.26 11.79
C LEU A 923 -24.92 -23.16 11.56
N ILE A 924 -25.38 -22.02 11.03
CA ILE A 924 -26.79 -21.76 10.76
C ILE A 924 -26.97 -21.50 9.27
N GLU A 925 -27.11 -22.58 8.50
CA GLU A 925 -27.22 -22.52 7.04
C GLU A 925 -28.44 -21.74 6.54
N GLY A 926 -29.57 -21.80 7.25
CA GLY A 926 -30.80 -21.10 6.86
C GLY A 926 -30.72 -19.57 6.97
N ASP A 927 -29.80 -19.05 7.79
CA ASP A 927 -29.58 -17.61 7.97
C ASP A 927 -28.23 -17.14 7.41
N ASP A 928 -27.49 -18.03 6.74
CA ASP A 928 -26.13 -17.76 6.24
C ASP A 928 -25.13 -17.34 7.33
N LEU A 929 -25.19 -17.94 8.53
CA LEU A 929 -24.33 -17.54 9.67
C LEU A 929 -23.38 -18.63 10.15
N LEU A 930 -22.18 -18.22 10.54
CA LEU A 930 -21.25 -18.99 11.36
C LEU A 930 -20.93 -18.18 12.62
N ILE A 931 -21.26 -18.74 13.78
CA ILE A 931 -20.98 -18.13 15.08
C ILE A 931 -19.77 -18.84 15.69
N VAL A 932 -18.76 -18.06 16.08
CA VAL A 932 -17.52 -18.55 16.66
C VAL A 932 -17.31 -17.88 18.02
N GLY A 933 -17.31 -18.64 19.10
CA GLY A 933 -16.98 -18.15 20.44
C GLY A 933 -15.58 -18.59 20.85
N THR A 934 -14.77 -17.67 21.38
CA THR A 934 -13.38 -17.96 21.76
C THR A 934 -13.14 -17.79 23.25
N SER A 935 -12.03 -18.33 23.74
CA SER A 935 -11.59 -18.09 25.12
C SER A 935 -11.22 -16.64 25.42
N ALA A 936 -11.13 -15.77 24.41
CA ALA A 936 -10.77 -14.35 24.53
C ALA A 936 -11.98 -13.44 24.86
N LYS A 937 -13.06 -13.99 25.42
CA LYS A 937 -14.28 -13.26 25.83
C LYS A 937 -15.00 -12.54 24.67
N ALA A 938 -14.92 -13.12 23.47
CA ALA A 938 -15.52 -12.58 22.27
C ALA A 938 -16.31 -13.64 21.51
N VAL A 939 -17.37 -13.20 20.84
CA VAL A 939 -18.13 -13.97 19.86
C VAL A 939 -18.02 -13.25 18.52
N PHE A 940 -17.67 -14.01 17.49
CA PHE A 940 -17.56 -13.55 16.12
C PHE A 940 -18.71 -14.13 15.30
N ILE A 941 -19.32 -13.31 14.46
CA ILE A 941 -20.41 -13.70 13.58
C ILE A 941 -19.96 -13.45 12.15
N TYR A 942 -19.87 -14.54 11.37
CA TYR A 942 -19.51 -14.52 9.95
C TYR A 942 -20.70 -14.79 9.07
N GLN A 943 -20.68 -14.23 7.87
CA GLN A 943 -21.52 -14.67 6.77
C GLN A 943 -20.92 -15.90 6.10
N LEU A 944 -21.73 -16.94 5.89
CA LEU A 944 -21.32 -18.17 5.24
C LEU A 944 -21.09 -18.01 3.73
N SER A 945 -21.70 -16.99 3.12
CA SER A 945 -21.47 -16.58 1.73
C SER A 945 -20.08 -15.97 1.52
N ASN A 946 -19.53 -15.29 2.53
CA ASN A 946 -18.18 -14.70 2.50
C ASN A 946 -17.44 -14.89 3.85
N PRO A 947 -16.96 -16.11 4.14
CA PRO A 947 -16.36 -16.45 5.44
C PRO A 947 -15.01 -15.77 5.72
N THR A 948 -14.41 -15.12 4.72
CA THR A 948 -13.14 -14.37 4.84
C THR A 948 -13.34 -12.88 5.11
N ALA A 949 -14.58 -12.37 5.02
CA ALA A 949 -14.88 -11.00 5.40
C ALA A 949 -14.64 -10.75 6.89
N LEU A 950 -14.47 -9.48 7.27
CA LEU A 950 -14.40 -9.10 8.68
C LEU A 950 -15.69 -9.51 9.39
N PRO A 951 -15.61 -10.22 10.53
CA PRO A 951 -16.79 -10.62 11.28
C PRO A 951 -17.38 -9.46 12.08
N ILE A 952 -18.67 -9.57 12.40
CA ILE A 952 -19.25 -8.81 13.50
C ILE A 952 -18.66 -9.37 14.81
N GLU A 953 -18.14 -8.49 15.67
CA GLU A 953 -17.55 -8.89 16.94
C GLU A 953 -18.39 -8.40 18.13
N VAL A 954 -18.82 -9.34 18.97
CA VAL A 954 -19.51 -9.07 20.23
C VAL A 954 -18.56 -9.42 21.38
N ARG A 955 -18.08 -8.39 22.09
CA ARG A 955 -17.16 -8.53 23.24
C ARG A 955 -17.87 -8.33 24.56
N ASP A 956 -17.42 -9.07 25.58
CA ASP A 956 -17.81 -8.85 26.96
C ASP A 956 -16.58 -8.75 27.88
N ASN A 957 -16.72 -8.00 28.98
CA ASN A 957 -15.67 -7.89 30.00
C ASN A 957 -15.51 -9.19 30.80
N ARG A 958 -16.56 -10.02 30.86
CA ARG A 958 -16.61 -11.30 31.55
C ARG A 958 -16.45 -12.47 30.56
N PRO A 959 -15.82 -13.59 30.98
CA PRO A 959 -15.84 -14.83 30.19
C PRO A 959 -17.25 -15.21 29.75
N ILE A 960 -17.35 -15.63 28.49
CA ILE A 960 -18.59 -16.12 27.89
C ILE A 960 -18.61 -17.64 28.11
N GLU A 961 -19.59 -18.11 28.88
CA GLU A 961 -19.72 -19.49 29.33
C GLU A 961 -20.59 -20.34 28.40
N ALA A 962 -21.52 -19.71 27.67
CA ALA A 962 -22.31 -20.36 26.64
C ALA A 962 -22.84 -19.35 25.61
N VAL A 963 -23.06 -19.82 24.38
CA VAL A 963 -23.63 -19.04 23.27
C VAL A 963 -24.68 -19.89 22.58
N ALA A 964 -25.79 -19.28 22.16
CA ALA A 964 -26.80 -19.95 21.34
C ALA A 964 -27.51 -18.96 20.42
N PHE A 965 -27.80 -19.37 19.19
CA PHE A 965 -28.60 -18.59 18.25
C PHE A 965 -30.11 -18.72 18.51
N CYS A 966 -30.81 -17.59 18.53
CA CYS A 966 -32.26 -17.51 18.60
C CYS A 966 -32.85 -17.29 17.20
N PRO A 967 -33.45 -18.32 16.57
CA PRO A 967 -33.92 -18.23 15.19
C PRO A 967 -35.16 -17.32 15.02
N VAL A 968 -35.96 -17.14 16.07
CA VAL A 968 -37.17 -16.29 16.03
C VAL A 968 -36.81 -14.82 16.11
N LYS A 969 -35.85 -14.46 16.97
CA LYS A 969 -35.39 -13.07 17.15
C LYS A 969 -34.26 -12.67 16.21
N LYS A 970 -33.65 -13.62 15.51
CA LYS A 970 -32.43 -13.42 14.71
C LYS A 970 -31.35 -12.74 15.55
N ALA A 971 -31.12 -13.28 16.74
CA ALA A 971 -30.21 -12.75 17.74
C ALA A 971 -29.37 -13.86 18.33
N ILE A 972 -28.16 -13.54 18.79
CA ILE A 972 -27.40 -14.43 19.66
C ILE A 972 -27.73 -14.14 21.11
N ILE A 973 -27.82 -15.20 21.90
CA ILE A 973 -27.91 -15.14 23.36
C ILE A 973 -26.57 -15.59 23.89
N ILE A 974 -25.96 -14.79 24.77
CA ILE A 974 -24.72 -15.14 25.46
C ILE A 974 -24.97 -15.23 26.96
N ALA A 975 -24.36 -16.24 27.58
CA ALA A 975 -24.31 -16.39 29.03
C ALA A 975 -22.91 -16.03 29.53
N THR A 976 -22.81 -15.09 30.45
CA THR A 976 -21.53 -14.60 30.97
C THR A 976 -21.25 -15.13 32.37
N SER A 977 -19.98 -15.14 32.77
CA SER A 977 -19.54 -15.67 34.07
C SER A 977 -20.11 -14.91 35.27
N ASP A 978 -20.58 -13.68 35.09
CA ASP A 978 -21.32 -12.90 36.11
C ASP A 978 -22.82 -13.28 36.19
N ARG A 979 -23.19 -14.40 35.56
CA ARG A 979 -24.51 -15.04 35.63
C ARG A 979 -25.59 -14.21 34.94
N LYS A 980 -25.27 -13.57 33.81
CA LYS A 980 -26.23 -12.80 33.02
C LYS A 980 -26.47 -13.46 31.67
N LEU A 981 -27.73 -13.40 31.22
CA LEU A 981 -28.09 -13.64 29.84
C LEU A 981 -28.19 -12.30 29.12
N LYS A 982 -27.46 -12.18 28.02
CA LYS A 982 -27.48 -11.01 27.15
C LYS A 982 -27.91 -11.38 25.74
N GLU A 983 -28.69 -10.52 25.10
CA GLU A 983 -29.23 -10.72 23.75
C GLU A 983 -28.67 -9.65 22.79
N TYR A 984 -28.18 -10.09 21.63
CA TYR A 984 -27.64 -9.22 20.58
C TYR A 984 -28.21 -9.62 19.21
N PRO A 985 -28.96 -8.73 18.52
CA PRO A 985 -29.38 -8.94 17.14
C PRO A 985 -28.18 -9.19 16.21
N VAL A 986 -28.32 -10.08 15.22
CA VAL A 986 -27.21 -10.44 14.31
C VAL A 986 -27.22 -9.65 12.99
N ARG A 987 -28.32 -8.97 12.68
CA ARG A 987 -28.48 -8.19 11.44
C ARG A 987 -28.48 -6.71 11.76
N ASN A 988 -27.75 -5.93 10.96
CA ASN A 988 -27.71 -4.47 11.14
C ASN A 988 -29.11 -3.84 11.00
N GLN A 989 -29.94 -4.37 10.11
CA GLN A 989 -31.31 -3.88 9.91
C GLN A 989 -32.14 -3.89 11.21
N ASP A 990 -31.95 -4.88 12.09
CA ASP A 990 -32.71 -4.98 13.34
C ASP A 990 -32.28 -3.91 14.37
N TRP A 991 -31.03 -3.47 14.31
CA TRP A 991 -30.54 -2.31 15.06
C TRP A 991 -31.09 -1.01 14.48
N ILE A 992 -31.04 -0.85 13.15
CA ILE A 992 -31.52 0.35 12.46
C ILE A 992 -33.03 0.55 12.69
N ASN A 993 -33.84 -0.51 12.64
CA ASN A 993 -35.29 -0.43 12.90
C ASN A 993 -35.60 0.13 14.31
N GLN A 994 -34.78 -0.22 15.31
CA GLN A 994 -34.93 0.32 16.66
C GLN A 994 -34.54 1.79 16.72
N LEU A 995 -33.42 2.16 16.11
CA LEU A 995 -32.98 3.56 16.02
C LEU A 995 -34.01 4.43 15.31
N GLU A 996 -34.55 4.00 14.18
CA GLU A 996 -35.56 4.75 13.42
C GLU A 996 -36.82 5.06 14.25
N SER A 997 -37.16 4.22 15.23
CA SER A 997 -38.28 4.46 16.14
C SER A 997 -37.99 5.48 17.25
N LEU A 998 -36.72 5.79 17.50
CA LEU A 998 -36.24 6.64 18.59
C LEU A 998 -35.81 8.03 18.14
N VAL A 999 -35.50 8.21 16.86
CA VAL A 999 -35.13 9.52 16.30
C VAL A 999 -36.38 10.33 15.97
N SER A 1000 -36.38 11.62 16.34
CA SER A 1000 -37.55 12.51 16.18
C SER A 1000 -37.49 13.42 14.94
N ARG A 1001 -36.34 13.49 14.26
CA ARG A 1001 -36.07 14.39 13.13
C ARG A 1001 -35.23 13.73 12.04
N GLN A 1002 -34.90 14.49 10.99
CA GLN A 1002 -33.90 14.11 9.97
C GLN A 1002 -32.62 14.95 10.14
N LEU A 1003 -31.55 14.58 9.42
CA LEU A 1003 -30.32 15.38 9.33
C LEU A 1003 -30.65 16.76 8.73
N THR A 1004 -30.11 17.82 9.34
CA THR A 1004 -30.18 19.18 8.79
C THR A 1004 -29.23 19.31 7.60
N ALA A 1005 -29.46 20.32 6.75
CA ALA A 1005 -28.59 20.60 5.60
C ALA A 1005 -27.12 20.78 6.01
N ALA A 1006 -26.86 21.52 7.09
CA ALA A 1006 -25.50 21.75 7.60
C ALA A 1006 -24.84 20.47 8.15
N GLU A 1007 -25.60 19.60 8.83
CA GLU A 1007 -25.09 18.30 9.29
C GLU A 1007 -24.78 17.39 8.09
N ARG A 1008 -25.65 17.37 7.07
CA ARG A 1008 -25.44 16.59 5.85
C ARG A 1008 -24.20 17.07 5.09
N GLU A 1009 -24.03 18.38 4.95
CA GLU A 1009 -22.84 18.99 4.35
C GLU A 1009 -21.56 18.64 5.12
N THR A 1010 -21.62 18.66 6.44
CA THR A 1010 -20.46 18.41 7.31
C THR A 1010 -19.99 16.96 7.28
N PHE A 1011 -20.92 16.00 7.29
CA PHE A 1011 -20.61 14.59 7.51
C PHE A 1011 -20.69 13.73 6.23
N ILE A 1012 -21.49 14.13 5.24
CA ILE A 1012 -21.75 13.32 4.04
C ILE A 1012 -21.23 13.99 2.78
N GLU A 1013 -21.45 15.29 2.61
CA GLU A 1013 -21.16 16.01 1.35
C GLU A 1013 -19.82 16.77 1.37
N LYS A 1014 -18.91 16.43 2.28
CA LYS A 1014 -17.60 17.07 2.36
C LYS A 1014 -16.78 16.73 1.10
N GLU A 1015 -16.81 17.64 0.11
CA GLU A 1015 -16.17 17.49 -1.21
C GLU A 1015 -14.67 17.21 -1.15
#